data_AF-A0A3M0K3R4-F1
#
_entry.id   AF-A0A3M0K3R4-F1
#
_cell.length_a   1.000
_cell.length_b   1.000
_cell.length_c   1.000
_cell.angle_alpha   90.00
_cell.angle_beta   90.00
_cell.angle_gamma   90.00
#
_symmetry.space_group_name_H-M   'P 1'
#
loop_
_entity.id
_entity.type
_entity.pdbx_description
1 polymer ?
#
loop_
_entity_poly.entity_id
_entity_poly.type
_entity_poly.pdbx_seq_one_letter_code
_entity_poly.pdbx_strand_id
1 'polypeptide(L)'
;MPDPVYNDKSPFVQKTQAFEKFFVQRIELYDKDEIERKGSILVDYKELIQDRELTKSLPDISAELRDMPQKILQCMGLAIHQVLTKDLERHAAELQVQEGLPLDGEPIINVPLIHARVYNYEPLTQLKNVRANCYGKYIALRGTVVRVSNIKPLCTNLAFVCAACGDVQRVPLPDGKYTLPTKCLVPECRGRSFTADRSSPLTTTVDWQSVKVQELMSDDQREAGRIPRTIECELVQDLVDSCVPGDMVTVTGIVKVSSTEEGASKNKNDKCLFLLYIEANSVSNSKGQKLKNFDDETFQRSFMEFSLKDLYAIQEIQAEENLFKLIVNSLCPAIYGHEIVKAGLALALFGGCQKFVDDKNRIPVRGDPHVLVVGDPGLGKSQMLQAVCNVAPRGVYVCGNTSTSSGLTVTLSRDGTSGDFALEAGALVLGDQGICGIDEFDKMGNQHQALLEAMEQQSISLAKAGIVCSLPARTSIVAAANPVGGHYNKAKTVSENLKMGSALLSRFDLVFILLDTPNEDHDHLLSEHVMAMRAGRRAACSSATVTRASSSQERSVLQATSDRPLLQRLKISTGENFDAIPHQLLRKYVGYARQYVHPKLSPEAAQVLQEFYLELRKQNQGADSTPITTRQLESLIRLTEVNASWNAEGIESREIIPKARSRLELREKSTKEDAEDVIEIMKYSMLGTYSDEFGKLDFERSQHGSGMSNRSQAKRFVSALSSVAERTYNNLFDLQQLRHIARELQIRYENPWTIPNILSMARMGLAPVLGYLIVEENFNVALGVFVLAGVTDLLDGFIARNWANQKSALGSALDPLADKILISVLYVSLTCANLIPVPLTSMIILRDAALIAAVFYVRYKTLSPPRTLSRYFNPCYATAQLKPTFISKMNTAVQLILVAASLAAPVFNYVDSIYLQTLWCITAFTTVTSAYSYYHYGRKTVQVIKNK
;
A
#
# COMPACT_ATOMS: atom_id res chain seq x y z
N MET A 1 -39.97 -43.69 -3.36
CA MET A 1 -40.25 -45.12 -3.65
C MET A 1 -41.49 -45.52 -2.84
N PRO A 2 -42.16 -46.65 -3.11
CA PRO A 2 -43.01 -47.23 -2.07
C PRO A 2 -42.14 -47.46 -0.83
N ASP A 3 -42.59 -47.02 0.33
CA ASP A 3 -41.82 -47.15 1.56
C ASP A 3 -41.57 -48.64 1.85
N PRO A 4 -40.36 -49.01 2.34
CA PRO A 4 -40.14 -50.37 2.79
C PRO A 4 -41.13 -50.67 3.91
N VAL A 5 -41.85 -51.79 3.78
CA VAL A 5 -42.88 -52.22 4.75
C VAL A 5 -42.31 -52.10 6.16
N TYR A 6 -42.95 -51.26 6.98
CA TYR A 6 -42.50 -50.98 8.34
C TYR A 6 -42.38 -52.29 9.13
N ASN A 7 -41.19 -52.54 9.68
CA ASN A 7 -40.83 -53.79 10.33
C ASN A 7 -40.04 -53.49 11.59
N ASP A 8 -40.64 -53.78 12.75
CA ASP A 8 -40.07 -53.49 14.08
C ASP A 8 -38.71 -54.17 14.33
N LYS A 9 -38.39 -55.24 13.58
CA LYS A 9 -37.10 -55.95 13.66
C LYS A 9 -36.02 -55.36 12.74
N SER A 10 -36.29 -54.24 12.07
CA SER A 10 -35.32 -53.53 11.24
C SER A 10 -34.13 -53.04 12.09
N PRO A 11 -32.87 -53.20 11.64
CA PRO A 11 -31.72 -52.66 12.34
C PRO A 11 -31.75 -51.12 12.44
N PHE A 12 -32.53 -50.44 11.58
CA PHE A 12 -32.73 -49.00 11.66
C PHE A 12 -33.65 -48.59 12.82
N VAL A 13 -34.66 -49.41 13.17
CA VAL A 13 -35.55 -49.14 14.31
C VAL A 13 -34.78 -49.24 15.63
N GLN A 14 -33.91 -50.25 15.76
CA GLN A 14 -33.02 -50.39 16.91
C GLN A 14 -32.05 -49.21 17.05
N LYS A 15 -31.55 -48.67 15.93
CA LYS A 15 -30.71 -47.47 15.89
C LYS A 15 -31.48 -46.23 16.33
N THR A 16 -32.68 -46.00 15.80
CA THR A 16 -33.54 -44.89 16.22
C THR A 16 -33.84 -44.94 17.72
N GLN A 17 -34.15 -46.12 18.29
CA GLN A 17 -34.36 -46.31 19.73
C GLN A 17 -33.10 -46.04 20.58
N ALA A 18 -31.90 -46.33 20.06
CA ALA A 18 -30.64 -45.98 20.73
C ALA A 18 -30.42 -44.47 20.75
N PHE A 19 -30.65 -43.79 19.62
CA PHE A 19 -30.60 -42.33 19.54
C PHE A 19 -31.69 -41.65 20.39
N GLU A 20 -32.90 -42.21 20.45
CA GLU A 20 -34.00 -41.69 21.27
C GLU A 20 -33.57 -41.58 22.74
N LYS A 21 -32.96 -42.62 23.30
CA LYS A 21 -32.43 -42.61 24.68
C LYS A 21 -31.37 -41.53 24.90
N PHE A 22 -30.45 -41.37 23.94
CA PHE A 22 -29.39 -40.37 24.00
C PHE A 22 -29.94 -38.93 24.00
N PHE A 23 -30.98 -38.66 23.22
CA PHE A 23 -31.63 -37.35 23.16
C PHE A 23 -32.56 -37.08 24.35
N VAL A 24 -33.28 -38.10 24.85
CA VAL A 24 -34.11 -37.99 26.09
C VAL A 24 -33.26 -37.54 27.29
N GLN A 25 -32.03 -38.05 27.43
CA GLN A 25 -31.11 -37.68 28.51
C GLN A 25 -30.62 -36.22 28.42
N ARG A 26 -30.81 -35.54 27.28
CA ARG A 26 -30.20 -34.24 26.95
C ARG A 26 -31.21 -33.21 26.47
N ILE A 27 -32.51 -33.48 26.53
CA ILE A 27 -33.53 -32.57 25.97
C ILE A 27 -33.52 -31.18 26.61
N GLU A 28 -33.14 -31.05 27.88
CA GLU A 28 -32.99 -29.77 28.58
C GLU A 28 -31.82 -28.90 28.07
N LEU A 29 -30.85 -29.50 27.36
CA LEU A 29 -29.72 -28.75 26.75
C LEU A 29 -30.07 -28.11 25.40
N TYR A 30 -31.24 -28.44 24.85
CA TYR A 30 -31.64 -28.01 23.51
C TYR A 30 -32.74 -26.95 23.57
N ASP A 31 -32.48 -25.80 22.94
CA ASP A 31 -33.48 -24.73 22.81
C ASP A 31 -34.57 -25.15 21.81
N LYS A 32 -35.76 -25.46 22.34
CA LYS A 32 -36.93 -25.92 21.57
C LYS A 32 -37.37 -24.86 20.55
N ASP A 33 -37.34 -23.58 20.93
CA ASP A 33 -37.67 -22.44 20.06
C ASP A 33 -36.70 -22.34 18.87
N GLU A 34 -35.41 -22.62 19.08
CA GLU A 34 -34.41 -22.59 18.02
C GLU A 34 -34.58 -23.77 17.05
N ILE A 35 -34.94 -24.95 17.56
CA ILE A 35 -35.22 -26.14 16.73
C ILE A 35 -36.46 -25.93 15.87
N GLU A 36 -37.55 -25.38 16.43
CA GLU A 36 -38.76 -25.08 15.65
C GLU A 36 -38.51 -24.05 14.54
N ARG A 37 -37.71 -23.00 14.83
CA ARG A 37 -37.39 -21.95 13.85
C ARG A 37 -36.44 -22.41 12.74
N LYS A 38 -35.47 -23.27 13.04
CA LYS A 38 -34.46 -23.73 12.06
C LYS A 38 -34.78 -25.06 11.39
N GLY A 39 -35.61 -25.90 12.00
CA GLY A 39 -35.81 -27.28 11.55
C GLY A 39 -34.54 -28.15 11.66
N SER A 40 -33.64 -27.81 12.57
CA SER A 40 -32.30 -28.44 12.66
C SER A 40 -31.79 -28.48 14.09
N ILE A 41 -31.06 -29.52 14.46
CA ILE A 41 -30.35 -29.63 15.74
C ILE A 41 -28.84 -29.78 15.50
N LEU A 42 -28.01 -29.20 16.37
CA LEU A 42 -26.56 -29.40 16.36
C LEU A 42 -26.20 -30.57 17.28
N VAL A 43 -25.36 -31.50 16.80
CA VAL A 43 -24.88 -32.66 17.59
C VAL A 43 -23.36 -32.76 17.49
N ASP A 44 -22.66 -32.76 18.62
CA ASP A 44 -21.20 -32.94 18.62
C ASP A 44 -20.84 -34.41 18.39
N TYR A 45 -19.98 -34.67 17.41
CA TYR A 45 -19.45 -35.99 17.13
C TYR A 45 -18.63 -36.59 18.30
N LYS A 46 -18.00 -35.75 19.12
CA LYS A 46 -17.21 -36.19 20.29
C LYS A 46 -18.10 -36.71 21.40
N GLU A 47 -19.24 -36.07 21.64
CA GLU A 47 -20.24 -36.55 22.60
C GLU A 47 -20.86 -37.88 22.16
N LEU A 48 -21.18 -38.01 20.86
CA LEU A 48 -21.69 -39.25 20.28
C LEU A 48 -20.74 -40.45 20.48
N ILE A 49 -19.43 -40.23 20.46
CA ILE A 49 -18.43 -41.29 20.71
C ILE A 49 -18.20 -41.53 22.21
N GLN A 50 -18.23 -40.49 23.04
CA GLN A 50 -17.95 -40.62 24.47
C GLN A 50 -19.07 -41.29 25.26
N ASP A 51 -20.31 -41.27 24.73
CA ASP A 51 -21.46 -41.86 25.41
C ASP A 51 -21.36 -43.40 25.50
N ARG A 52 -21.30 -43.89 26.75
CA ARG A 52 -21.13 -45.31 27.07
C ARG A 52 -22.39 -46.14 26.82
N GLU A 53 -23.58 -45.54 26.83
CA GLU A 53 -24.83 -46.27 26.56
C GLU A 53 -25.05 -46.41 25.05
N LEU A 54 -24.74 -45.35 24.31
CA LEU A 54 -24.80 -45.36 22.85
C LEU A 54 -23.73 -46.28 22.25
N THR A 55 -22.48 -46.22 22.74
CA THR A 55 -21.41 -47.14 22.28
C THR A 55 -21.69 -48.62 22.60
N LYS A 56 -22.40 -48.93 23.70
CA LYS A 56 -22.84 -50.30 24.02
C LYS A 56 -23.93 -50.83 23.08
N SER A 57 -24.79 -49.95 22.59
CA SER A 57 -25.88 -50.32 21.67
C SER A 57 -25.44 -50.29 20.20
N LEU A 58 -24.46 -49.44 19.85
CA LEU A 58 -23.92 -49.24 18.51
C LEU A 58 -22.37 -49.12 18.55
N PRO A 59 -21.63 -50.25 18.58
CA PRO A 59 -20.17 -50.22 18.74
C PRO A 59 -19.41 -49.63 17.55
N ASP A 60 -19.97 -49.71 16.33
CA ASP A 60 -19.31 -49.28 15.08
C ASP A 60 -19.81 -47.92 14.54
N ILE A 61 -20.45 -47.08 15.37
CA ILE A 61 -21.13 -45.85 14.91
C ILE A 61 -20.24 -44.92 14.06
N SER A 62 -18.94 -44.83 14.35
CA SER A 62 -17.98 -44.00 13.60
C SER A 62 -17.74 -44.51 12.17
N ALA A 63 -17.69 -45.84 11.99
CA ALA A 63 -17.58 -46.48 10.68
C ALA A 63 -18.91 -46.43 9.92
N GLU A 64 -20.02 -46.70 10.60
CA GLU A 64 -21.34 -46.63 9.99
C GLU A 64 -21.71 -45.21 9.54
N LEU A 65 -21.44 -44.19 10.36
CA LEU A 65 -21.66 -42.77 9.98
C LEU A 65 -20.82 -42.40 8.76
N ARG A 66 -19.61 -42.95 8.65
CA ARG A 66 -18.72 -42.72 7.51
C ARG A 66 -19.23 -43.36 6.22
N ASP A 67 -19.70 -44.61 6.27
CA ASP A 67 -20.04 -45.39 5.07
C ASP A 67 -21.55 -45.36 4.70
N MET A 68 -22.45 -45.03 5.63
CA MET A 68 -23.89 -44.87 5.40
C MET A 68 -24.50 -43.60 6.03
N PRO A 69 -23.93 -42.40 5.82
CA PRO A 69 -24.34 -41.18 6.52
C PRO A 69 -25.82 -40.83 6.36
N GLN A 70 -26.36 -40.88 5.14
CA GLN A 70 -27.74 -40.46 4.86
C GLN A 70 -28.77 -41.16 5.76
N LYS A 71 -28.63 -42.48 5.95
CA LYS A 71 -29.58 -43.27 6.76
C LYS A 71 -29.44 -42.95 8.24
N ILE A 72 -28.24 -42.70 8.73
CA ILE A 72 -27.97 -42.46 10.15
C ILE A 72 -28.42 -41.06 10.55
N LEU A 73 -28.14 -40.05 9.73
CA LEU A 73 -28.66 -38.69 9.93
C LEU A 73 -30.20 -38.67 9.91
N GLN A 74 -30.83 -39.49 9.06
CA GLN A 74 -32.30 -39.68 9.07
C GLN A 74 -32.78 -40.42 10.34
N CYS A 75 -32.08 -41.44 10.82
CA CYS A 75 -32.44 -42.12 12.08
C CYS A 75 -32.32 -41.16 13.28
N MET A 76 -31.29 -40.31 13.31
CA MET A 76 -31.13 -39.27 14.33
C MET A 76 -32.26 -38.26 14.25
N GLY A 77 -32.52 -37.67 13.07
CA GLY A 77 -33.62 -36.70 12.86
C GLY A 77 -34.99 -37.26 13.26
N LEU A 78 -35.27 -38.53 12.92
CA LEU A 78 -36.48 -39.22 13.34
C LEU A 78 -36.55 -39.43 14.85
N ALA A 79 -35.44 -39.83 15.50
CA ALA A 79 -35.40 -39.98 16.95
C ALA A 79 -35.70 -38.65 17.66
N ILE A 80 -35.07 -37.56 17.23
CA ILE A 80 -35.30 -36.21 17.79
C ILE A 80 -36.76 -35.77 17.60
N HIS A 81 -37.32 -35.97 16.41
CA HIS A 81 -38.73 -35.67 16.10
C HIS A 81 -39.68 -36.44 17.03
N GLN A 82 -39.41 -37.72 17.28
CA GLN A 82 -40.19 -38.55 18.22
C GLN A 82 -40.05 -38.07 19.68
N VAL A 83 -38.85 -37.70 20.13
CA VAL A 83 -38.65 -37.20 21.50
C VAL A 83 -39.36 -35.86 21.68
N LEU A 84 -39.20 -34.91 20.76
CA LEU A 84 -39.86 -33.60 20.84
C LEU A 84 -41.38 -33.70 20.74
N THR A 85 -41.91 -34.61 19.90
CA THR A 85 -43.36 -34.82 19.83
C THR A 85 -43.90 -35.31 21.19
N LYS A 86 -43.28 -36.34 21.78
CA LYS A 86 -43.65 -36.85 23.12
C LYS A 86 -43.52 -35.81 24.24
N ASP A 87 -42.55 -34.91 24.11
CA ASP A 87 -42.28 -33.88 25.10
C ASP A 87 -43.28 -32.71 24.99
N LEU A 88 -43.62 -32.30 23.75
CA LEU A 88 -44.69 -31.35 23.48
C LEU A 88 -46.06 -31.92 23.87
N GLU A 89 -46.32 -33.22 23.69
CA GLU A 89 -47.52 -33.91 24.18
C GLU A 89 -47.65 -33.80 25.71
N ARG A 90 -46.54 -33.97 26.45
CA ARG A 90 -46.52 -33.80 27.92
C ARG A 90 -46.80 -32.36 28.32
N HIS A 91 -46.08 -31.40 27.74
CA HIS A 91 -46.28 -29.98 28.02
C HIS A 91 -47.71 -29.52 27.67
N ALA A 92 -48.29 -30.01 26.56
CA ALA A 92 -49.67 -29.73 26.19
C ALA A 92 -50.66 -30.33 27.19
N ALA A 93 -50.45 -31.56 27.65
CA ALA A 93 -51.28 -32.17 28.69
C ALA A 93 -51.20 -31.43 30.03
N GLU A 94 -50.00 -30.99 30.44
CA GLU A 94 -49.81 -30.17 31.65
C GLU A 94 -50.55 -28.82 31.55
N LEU A 95 -50.50 -28.14 30.39
CA LEU A 95 -51.22 -26.90 30.15
C LEU A 95 -52.75 -27.11 30.09
N GLN A 96 -53.23 -28.17 29.44
CA GLN A 96 -54.66 -28.52 29.42
C GLN A 96 -55.22 -28.77 30.83
N VAL A 97 -54.43 -29.40 31.71
CA VAL A 97 -54.77 -29.60 33.13
C VAL A 97 -54.78 -28.28 33.91
N GLN A 98 -53.89 -27.33 33.59
CA GLN A 98 -53.88 -26.00 34.21
C GLN A 98 -55.04 -25.10 33.74
N GLU A 99 -55.42 -25.17 32.46
CA GLU A 99 -56.50 -24.35 31.89
C GLU A 99 -57.90 -24.98 32.01
N GLY A 100 -58.00 -26.25 32.46
CA GLY A 100 -59.29 -26.92 32.72
C GLY A 100 -60.07 -27.33 31.46
N LEU A 101 -59.36 -27.59 30.36
CA LEU A 101 -59.94 -27.98 29.07
C LEU A 101 -60.28 -29.50 29.03
N PRO A 102 -61.26 -29.94 28.22
CA PRO A 102 -61.64 -31.34 28.13
C PRO A 102 -60.56 -32.20 27.45
N LEU A 103 -60.30 -33.37 28.04
CA LEU A 103 -59.19 -34.30 27.72
C LEU A 103 -59.35 -35.10 26.40
N ASP A 104 -60.48 -34.99 25.70
CA ASP A 104 -60.81 -35.84 24.54
C ASP A 104 -60.18 -35.35 23.20
N GLY A 105 -59.47 -34.23 23.21
CA GLY A 105 -58.80 -33.69 22.02
C GLY A 105 -57.30 -33.99 22.01
N GLU A 106 -56.87 -34.92 21.13
CA GLU A 106 -55.44 -35.08 20.81
C GLU A 106 -54.87 -33.73 20.35
N PRO A 107 -53.79 -33.21 20.98
CA PRO A 107 -53.23 -31.92 20.60
C PRO A 107 -52.63 -32.02 19.19
N ILE A 108 -53.02 -31.10 18.30
CA ILE A 108 -52.50 -31.04 16.92
C ILE A 108 -51.08 -30.47 16.95
N ILE A 109 -50.10 -31.34 17.25
CA ILE A 109 -48.68 -31.01 17.30
C ILE A 109 -48.08 -31.24 15.91
N ASN A 110 -47.74 -30.16 15.22
CA ASN A 110 -47.14 -30.21 13.89
C ASN A 110 -45.64 -29.86 13.95
N VAL A 111 -44.82 -30.79 14.46
CA VAL A 111 -43.36 -30.63 14.49
C VAL A 111 -42.81 -30.73 13.05
N PRO A 112 -42.06 -29.72 12.56
CA PRO A 112 -41.46 -29.76 11.22
C PRO A 112 -40.43 -30.89 11.10
N LEU A 113 -39.99 -31.20 9.86
CA LEU A 113 -38.91 -32.16 9.64
C LEU A 113 -37.59 -31.64 10.24
N ILE A 114 -37.00 -32.39 11.15
CA ILE A 114 -35.77 -32.00 11.86
C ILE A 114 -34.55 -32.67 11.23
N HIS A 115 -33.54 -31.87 10.88
CA HIS A 115 -32.25 -32.33 10.37
C HIS A 115 -31.17 -32.39 11.47
N ALA A 116 -30.46 -33.52 11.56
CA ALA A 116 -29.35 -33.71 12.49
C ALA A 116 -28.02 -33.18 11.91
N ARG A 117 -27.58 -32.01 12.37
CA ARG A 117 -26.36 -31.31 11.94
C ARG A 117 -25.17 -31.75 12.80
N VAL A 118 -24.43 -32.76 12.35
CA VAL A 118 -23.25 -33.28 13.10
C VAL A 118 -22.05 -32.37 12.88
N TYR A 119 -21.47 -31.82 13.95
CA TYR A 119 -20.27 -30.99 13.91
C TYR A 119 -19.08 -31.67 14.62
N ASN A 120 -17.88 -31.09 14.53
CA ASN A 120 -16.62 -31.63 15.09
C ASN A 120 -16.26 -33.07 14.63
N TYR A 121 -16.67 -33.47 13.42
CA TYR A 121 -16.30 -34.77 12.85
C TYR A 121 -14.80 -34.91 12.60
N GLU A 122 -14.17 -35.86 13.30
CA GLU A 122 -12.78 -36.29 13.10
C GLU A 122 -12.79 -37.68 12.42
N PRO A 123 -11.92 -37.96 11.42
CA PRO A 123 -10.73 -37.20 11.03
C PRO A 123 -10.95 -36.17 9.91
N LEU A 124 -10.20 -35.06 9.97
CA LEU A 124 -10.13 -34.06 8.90
C LEU A 124 -9.48 -34.66 7.64
N THR A 125 -10.21 -34.64 6.53
CA THR A 125 -9.72 -35.03 5.21
C THR A 125 -9.09 -33.83 4.53
N GLN A 126 -7.92 -34.01 3.90
CA GLN A 126 -7.29 -32.98 3.06
C GLN A 126 -7.87 -33.02 1.65
N LEU A 127 -8.08 -31.85 1.00
CA LEU A 127 -8.66 -31.77 -0.34
C LEU A 127 -7.88 -32.61 -1.38
N LYS A 128 -6.56 -32.74 -1.22
CA LYS A 128 -5.72 -33.61 -2.06
C LYS A 128 -6.10 -35.10 -2.06
N ASN A 129 -6.73 -35.56 -0.97
CA ASN A 129 -7.16 -36.94 -0.74
C ASN A 129 -8.61 -37.20 -1.17
N VAL A 130 -9.41 -36.16 -1.40
CA VAL A 130 -10.78 -36.30 -1.93
C VAL A 130 -10.69 -36.82 -3.37
N ARG A 131 -11.07 -38.08 -3.55
CA ARG A 131 -11.07 -38.84 -4.81
C ARG A 131 -12.29 -39.75 -4.83
N ALA A 132 -12.45 -40.56 -5.88
CA ALA A 132 -13.54 -41.52 -6.03
C ALA A 132 -13.78 -42.41 -4.78
N ASN A 133 -12.72 -42.77 -4.04
CA ASN A 133 -12.81 -43.58 -2.81
C ASN A 133 -13.62 -42.92 -1.67
N CYS A 134 -13.85 -41.60 -1.75
CA CYS A 134 -14.67 -40.85 -0.79
C CYS A 134 -16.14 -40.73 -1.21
N TYR A 135 -16.52 -41.19 -2.41
CA TYR A 135 -17.90 -41.12 -2.90
C TYR A 135 -18.89 -41.81 -1.95
N GLY A 136 -20.00 -41.13 -1.65
CA GLY A 136 -21.03 -41.60 -0.72
C GLY A 136 -20.61 -41.57 0.76
N LYS A 137 -19.36 -41.23 1.08
CA LYS A 137 -18.85 -41.21 2.46
C LYS A 137 -19.00 -39.86 3.12
N TYR A 138 -19.13 -39.88 4.44
CA TYR A 138 -19.04 -38.69 5.28
C TYR A 138 -17.58 -38.25 5.43
N ILE A 139 -17.30 -36.97 5.19
CA ILE A 139 -15.98 -36.37 5.37
C ILE A 139 -16.10 -34.98 6.01
N ALA A 140 -15.07 -34.59 6.76
CA ALA A 140 -14.84 -33.21 7.18
C ALA A 140 -13.67 -32.61 6.39
N LEU A 141 -13.84 -31.38 5.90
CA LEU A 141 -12.85 -30.63 5.13
C LEU A 141 -12.73 -29.21 5.71
N ARG A 142 -11.49 -28.74 5.88
CA ARG A 142 -11.20 -27.37 6.34
C ARG A 142 -10.61 -26.56 5.20
N GLY A 143 -11.19 -25.39 4.93
CA GLY A 143 -10.81 -24.56 3.79
C GLY A 143 -11.21 -23.10 3.91
N THR A 144 -10.76 -22.28 2.96
CA THR A 144 -11.19 -20.89 2.83
C THR A 144 -12.26 -20.77 1.75
N VAL A 145 -13.35 -20.07 2.03
CA VAL A 145 -14.39 -19.77 1.03
C VAL A 145 -13.86 -18.77 0.02
N VAL A 146 -13.84 -19.15 -1.26
CA VAL A 146 -13.38 -18.28 -2.36
C VAL A 146 -14.56 -17.64 -3.09
N ARG A 147 -15.59 -18.43 -3.40
CA ARG A 147 -16.75 -17.97 -4.17
C ARG A 147 -18.05 -18.40 -3.51
N VAL A 148 -19.00 -17.48 -3.44
CA VAL A 148 -20.37 -17.71 -2.94
C VAL A 148 -21.35 -17.32 -4.04
N SER A 149 -22.28 -18.21 -4.35
CA SER A 149 -23.37 -17.96 -5.31
C SER A 149 -24.60 -17.35 -4.65
N ASN A 150 -25.49 -16.78 -5.45
CA ASN A 150 -26.80 -16.32 -4.99
C ASN A 150 -27.68 -17.52 -4.58
N ILE A 151 -28.56 -17.29 -3.60
CA ILE A 151 -29.54 -18.25 -3.11
C ILE A 151 -30.56 -18.57 -4.22
N LYS A 152 -30.93 -19.85 -4.35
CA LYS A 152 -31.90 -20.34 -5.35
C LYS A 152 -32.85 -21.37 -4.73
N PRO A 153 -34.12 -21.42 -5.14
CA PRO A 153 -35.03 -22.47 -4.71
C PRO A 153 -34.74 -23.79 -5.46
N LEU A 154 -34.35 -24.82 -4.73
CA LEU A 154 -34.23 -26.20 -5.19
C LEU A 154 -35.56 -26.94 -4.96
N CYS A 155 -36.17 -27.48 -6.02
CA CYS A 155 -37.41 -28.24 -5.92
C CYS A 155 -37.12 -29.70 -5.50
N THR A 156 -37.60 -30.08 -4.32
CA THR A 156 -37.42 -31.44 -3.75
C THR A 156 -38.57 -32.36 -4.08
N ASN A 157 -39.80 -31.84 -4.14
CA ASN A 157 -40.97 -32.53 -4.66
C ASN A 157 -41.68 -31.60 -5.64
N LEU A 158 -42.10 -32.14 -6.79
CA LEU A 158 -42.88 -31.40 -7.79
C LEU A 158 -44.24 -32.07 -7.98
N ALA A 159 -45.28 -31.26 -7.99
CA ALA A 159 -46.63 -31.70 -8.32
C ALA A 159 -46.80 -31.86 -9.84
N PHE A 160 -47.44 -32.95 -10.24
CA PHE A 160 -47.77 -33.27 -11.62
C PHE A 160 -49.26 -33.52 -11.76
N VAL A 161 -49.92 -32.71 -12.59
CA VAL A 161 -51.33 -32.87 -12.95
C VAL A 161 -51.43 -33.88 -14.09
N CYS A 162 -52.28 -34.89 -13.96
CA CYS A 162 -52.53 -35.85 -15.03
C CYS A 162 -53.47 -35.25 -16.09
N ALA A 163 -53.04 -35.22 -17.34
CA ALA A 163 -53.84 -34.65 -18.44
C ALA A 163 -55.12 -35.47 -18.78
N ALA A 164 -55.29 -36.67 -18.21
CA ALA A 164 -56.44 -37.55 -18.48
C ALA A 164 -57.54 -37.50 -17.39
N CYS A 165 -57.17 -37.36 -16.11
CA CYS A 165 -58.12 -37.32 -14.99
C CYS A 165 -58.07 -36.03 -14.15
N GLY A 166 -57.12 -35.12 -14.41
CA GLY A 166 -56.94 -33.90 -13.62
C GLY A 166 -56.30 -34.11 -12.24
N ASP A 167 -56.06 -35.36 -11.82
CA ASP A 167 -55.49 -35.66 -10.50
C ASP A 167 -54.04 -35.16 -10.35
N VAL A 168 -53.69 -34.72 -9.13
CA VAL A 168 -52.41 -34.09 -8.81
C VAL A 168 -51.56 -35.02 -7.97
N GLN A 169 -50.49 -35.56 -8.56
CA GLN A 169 -49.56 -36.46 -7.88
C GLN A 169 -48.21 -35.79 -7.60
N ARG A 170 -47.72 -35.92 -6.37
CA ARG A 170 -46.36 -35.47 -6.00
C ARG A 170 -45.30 -36.47 -6.47
N VAL A 171 -44.21 -35.98 -7.04
CA VAL A 171 -43.04 -36.79 -7.42
C VAL A 171 -41.80 -36.19 -6.76
N PRO A 172 -41.03 -36.97 -5.96
CA PRO A 172 -39.77 -36.51 -5.42
C PRO A 172 -38.71 -36.40 -6.54
N LEU A 173 -37.99 -35.29 -6.57
CA LEU A 173 -36.92 -34.99 -7.52
C LEU A 173 -35.56 -35.11 -6.81
N PRO A 174 -34.92 -36.30 -6.78
CA PRO A 174 -33.61 -36.45 -6.15
C PRO A 174 -32.59 -35.56 -6.86
N ASP A 175 -31.81 -34.82 -6.07
CA ASP A 175 -30.80 -33.85 -6.52
C ASP A 175 -31.35 -32.82 -7.54
N GLY A 176 -32.65 -32.48 -7.46
CA GLY A 176 -33.31 -31.52 -8.35
C GLY A 176 -33.49 -31.99 -9.80
N LYS A 177 -33.16 -33.24 -10.13
CA LYS A 177 -33.25 -33.76 -11.49
C LYS A 177 -34.71 -33.91 -11.92
N TYR A 178 -35.13 -33.11 -12.89
CA TYR A 178 -36.49 -33.14 -13.43
C TYR A 178 -36.82 -34.51 -14.03
N THR A 179 -37.72 -35.24 -13.37
CA THR A 179 -38.19 -36.55 -13.80
C THR A 179 -39.72 -36.53 -13.92
N LEU A 180 -40.22 -37.05 -15.04
CA LEU A 180 -41.65 -37.16 -15.29
C LEU A 180 -42.17 -38.49 -14.72
N PRO A 181 -43.35 -38.50 -14.06
CA PRO A 181 -43.98 -39.75 -13.66
C PRO A 181 -44.39 -40.57 -14.88
N THR A 182 -44.29 -41.90 -14.77
CA THR A 182 -44.54 -42.83 -15.88
C THR A 182 -45.99 -43.31 -15.99
N LYS A 183 -46.76 -43.20 -14.90
CA LYS A 183 -48.15 -43.63 -14.74
C LYS A 183 -48.87 -42.70 -13.75
N CYS A 184 -50.20 -42.67 -13.82
CA CYS A 184 -51.04 -42.03 -12.82
C CYS A 184 -51.22 -42.97 -11.61
N LEU A 185 -51.31 -42.42 -10.40
CA LEU A 185 -51.59 -43.18 -9.18
C LEU A 185 -53.07 -43.60 -9.05
N VAL A 186 -54.00 -42.89 -9.70
CA VAL A 186 -55.44 -43.25 -9.70
C VAL A 186 -55.63 -44.59 -10.42
N PRO A 187 -56.16 -45.64 -9.74
CA PRO A 187 -56.19 -47.01 -10.30
C PRO A 187 -57.05 -47.15 -11.57
N GLU A 188 -58.06 -46.30 -11.75
CA GLU A 188 -58.89 -46.27 -12.96
C GLU A 188 -58.26 -45.48 -14.12
N CYS A 189 -57.27 -44.62 -13.85
CA CYS A 189 -56.67 -43.74 -14.85
C CYS A 189 -55.45 -44.37 -15.52
N ARG A 190 -55.51 -44.54 -16.85
CA ARG A 190 -54.37 -45.02 -17.67
C ARG A 190 -53.53 -43.88 -18.27
N GLY A 191 -53.65 -42.67 -17.71
CA GLY A 191 -52.93 -41.47 -18.16
C GLY A 191 -51.41 -41.63 -18.09
N ARG A 192 -50.72 -41.19 -19.15
CA ARG A 192 -49.25 -41.15 -19.25
C ARG A 192 -48.69 -39.75 -19.56
N SER A 193 -49.57 -38.75 -19.70
CA SER A 193 -49.21 -37.36 -19.95
C SER A 193 -49.43 -36.55 -18.68
N PHE A 194 -48.42 -35.77 -18.31
CA PHE A 194 -48.37 -35.04 -17.05
C PHE A 194 -47.83 -33.63 -17.27
N THR A 195 -48.52 -32.64 -16.70
CA THR A 195 -48.08 -31.23 -16.68
C THR A 195 -47.61 -30.87 -15.29
N ALA A 196 -46.41 -30.29 -15.18
CA ALA A 196 -45.87 -29.86 -13.90
C ALA A 196 -46.63 -28.62 -13.37
N ASP A 197 -47.18 -28.72 -12.17
CA ASP A 197 -47.83 -27.60 -11.47
C ASP A 197 -46.87 -27.05 -10.40
N ARG A 198 -46.30 -25.88 -10.68
CA ARG A 198 -45.37 -25.20 -9.79
C ARG A 198 -46.05 -24.40 -8.67
N SER A 199 -47.36 -24.21 -8.77
CA SER A 199 -48.20 -23.46 -7.82
C SER A 199 -48.89 -24.35 -6.77
N SER A 200 -48.92 -25.66 -6.99
CA SER A 200 -49.51 -26.61 -6.05
C SER A 200 -48.81 -26.59 -4.68
N PRO A 201 -49.54 -26.69 -3.55
CA PRO A 201 -48.95 -26.88 -2.22
C PRO A 201 -48.19 -28.22 -2.08
N LEU A 202 -48.37 -29.15 -3.02
CA LEU A 202 -47.59 -30.39 -3.11
C LEU A 202 -46.19 -30.19 -3.71
N THR A 203 -45.91 -29.03 -4.30
CA THR A 203 -44.59 -28.66 -4.81
C THR A 203 -43.78 -28.01 -3.70
N THR A 204 -42.79 -28.74 -3.17
CA THR A 204 -41.93 -28.27 -2.09
C THR A 204 -40.58 -27.81 -2.64
N THR A 205 -40.19 -26.59 -2.29
CA THR A 205 -38.88 -26.01 -2.57
C THR A 205 -38.12 -25.76 -1.28
N VAL A 206 -36.80 -25.92 -1.32
CA VAL A 206 -35.86 -25.56 -0.24
C VAL A 206 -34.84 -24.58 -0.78
N ASP A 207 -34.34 -23.67 0.06
CA ASP A 207 -33.26 -22.79 -0.34
C ASP A 207 -31.96 -23.58 -0.53
N TRP A 208 -31.24 -23.27 -1.60
CA TRP A 208 -29.98 -23.89 -2.03
C TRP A 208 -28.98 -22.81 -2.39
N GLN A 209 -27.71 -23.07 -2.06
CA GLN A 209 -26.60 -22.17 -2.36
C GLN A 209 -25.32 -22.98 -2.61
N SER A 210 -24.64 -22.72 -3.72
CA SER A 210 -23.30 -23.27 -4.00
C SER A 210 -22.21 -22.35 -3.47
N VAL A 211 -21.22 -22.96 -2.80
CA VAL A 211 -20.04 -22.30 -2.22
C VAL A 211 -18.78 -23.05 -2.64
N LYS A 212 -17.76 -22.35 -3.15
CA LYS A 212 -16.47 -22.96 -3.52
C LYS A 212 -15.44 -22.75 -2.42
N VAL A 213 -14.93 -23.86 -1.90
CA VAL A 213 -13.96 -23.92 -0.80
C VAL A 213 -12.59 -24.33 -1.33
N GLN A 214 -11.56 -23.58 -0.96
CA GLN A 214 -10.16 -23.81 -1.34
C GLN A 214 -9.39 -24.50 -0.22
N GLU A 215 -8.49 -25.43 -0.59
CA GLU A 215 -7.56 -26.11 0.31
C GLU A 215 -6.66 -25.11 1.06
N LEU A 216 -6.60 -25.23 2.38
CA LEU A 216 -5.59 -24.53 3.20
C LEU A 216 -4.21 -25.13 2.88
N MET A 217 -3.25 -24.29 2.48
CA MET A 217 -1.90 -24.74 2.13
C MET A 217 -1.13 -25.16 3.39
N SER A 218 -1.04 -26.48 3.63
CA SER A 218 -0.21 -27.06 4.69
C SER A 218 1.27 -26.91 4.39
N ASP A 219 2.08 -26.72 5.44
CA ASP A 219 3.40 -26.09 5.30
C ASP A 219 4.43 -26.93 4.57
N ASP A 220 4.36 -28.26 4.70
CA ASP A 220 5.25 -29.20 4.01
C ASP A 220 4.99 -29.30 2.50
N GLN A 221 3.95 -28.61 1.98
CA GLN A 221 3.47 -28.77 0.60
C GLN A 221 3.31 -27.45 -0.17
N ARG A 222 4.13 -26.43 0.12
CA ARG A 222 4.36 -25.30 -0.80
C ARG A 222 5.23 -25.73 -1.99
N GLU A 223 4.77 -26.73 -2.73
CA GLU A 223 5.33 -27.14 -4.03
C GLU A 223 5.20 -25.96 -5.01
N ALA A 224 6.34 -25.38 -5.40
CA ALA A 224 6.35 -24.21 -6.28
C ALA A 224 5.63 -24.51 -7.60
N GLY A 225 4.59 -23.74 -7.92
CA GLY A 225 3.83 -23.85 -9.17
C GLY A 225 2.55 -24.70 -9.11
N ARG A 226 2.23 -25.35 -7.98
CA ARG A 226 0.96 -26.09 -7.86
C ARG A 226 -0.23 -25.16 -7.57
N ILE A 227 -1.24 -25.19 -8.44
CA ILE A 227 -2.51 -24.49 -8.24
C ILE A 227 -3.24 -25.11 -7.02
N PRO A 228 -3.71 -24.29 -6.04
CA PRO A 228 -4.47 -24.80 -4.90
C PRO A 228 -5.80 -25.40 -5.36
N ARG A 229 -6.17 -26.55 -4.78
CA ARG A 229 -7.41 -27.24 -5.17
C ARG A 229 -8.62 -26.54 -4.58
N THR A 230 -9.71 -26.55 -5.35
CA THR A 230 -11.04 -26.09 -4.92
C THR A 230 -12.03 -27.23 -5.05
N ILE A 231 -13.05 -27.23 -4.19
CA ILE A 231 -14.19 -28.13 -4.27
C ILE A 231 -15.48 -27.32 -4.09
N GLU A 232 -16.55 -27.78 -4.72
CA GLU A 232 -17.86 -27.18 -4.64
C GLU A 232 -18.67 -27.85 -3.52
N CYS A 233 -19.24 -27.04 -2.64
CA CYS A 233 -20.07 -27.44 -1.52
C CYS A 233 -21.47 -26.85 -1.72
N GLU A 234 -22.50 -27.69 -1.63
CA GLU A 234 -23.89 -27.27 -1.68
C GLU A 234 -24.42 -27.13 -0.24
N LEU A 235 -24.96 -25.94 0.06
CA LEU A 235 -25.62 -25.58 1.30
C LEU A 235 -27.13 -25.57 1.05
N VAL A 236 -27.90 -26.10 2.01
CA VAL A 236 -29.36 -26.28 1.89
C VAL A 236 -30.03 -25.88 3.21
N GLN A 237 -31.22 -25.29 3.14
CA GLN A 237 -32.02 -24.85 4.29
C GLN A 237 -31.24 -23.89 5.23
N ASP A 238 -31.13 -24.22 6.52
CA ASP A 238 -30.48 -23.44 7.59
C ASP A 238 -29.00 -23.13 7.35
N LEU A 239 -28.32 -23.88 6.46
CA LEU A 239 -26.92 -23.67 6.13
C LEU A 239 -26.71 -22.55 5.09
N VAL A 240 -27.76 -22.10 4.41
CA VAL A 240 -27.69 -21.02 3.41
C VAL A 240 -27.35 -19.69 4.10
N ASP A 241 -26.53 -18.86 3.43
CA ASP A 241 -26.00 -17.57 3.93
C ASP A 241 -25.15 -17.65 5.22
N SER A 242 -24.77 -18.85 5.66
CA SER A 242 -23.89 -19.07 6.82
C SER A 242 -22.42 -18.66 6.61
N CYS A 243 -22.03 -18.37 5.36
CA CYS A 243 -20.64 -18.28 4.92
C CYS A 243 -20.38 -17.07 4.01
N VAL A 244 -19.38 -16.27 4.36
CA VAL A 244 -18.95 -15.10 3.59
C VAL A 244 -17.63 -15.39 2.85
N PRO A 245 -17.40 -14.88 1.62
CA PRO A 245 -16.10 -15.01 0.95
C PRO A 245 -14.95 -14.51 1.83
N GLY A 246 -13.86 -15.30 1.92
CA GLY A 246 -12.72 -15.06 2.82
C GLY A 246 -12.82 -15.73 4.20
N ASP A 247 -13.94 -16.36 4.54
CA ASP A 247 -14.07 -17.10 5.80
C ASP A 247 -13.37 -18.46 5.75
N MET A 248 -12.84 -18.86 6.91
CA MET A 248 -12.27 -20.19 7.12
C MET A 248 -13.34 -21.07 7.77
N VAL A 249 -13.77 -22.06 7.02
CA VAL A 249 -14.89 -22.94 7.37
C VAL A 249 -14.42 -24.38 7.45
N THR A 250 -14.98 -25.12 8.40
CA THR A 250 -14.94 -26.58 8.39
C THR A 250 -16.30 -27.05 7.90
N VAL A 251 -16.34 -27.62 6.69
CA VAL A 251 -17.53 -28.22 6.09
C VAL A 251 -17.49 -29.71 6.38
N THR A 252 -18.52 -30.24 7.03
CA THR A 252 -18.75 -31.69 7.11
C THR A 252 -19.93 -32.06 6.23
N GLY A 253 -19.85 -33.19 5.54
CA GLY A 253 -20.85 -33.53 4.53
C GLY A 253 -20.55 -34.80 3.76
N ILE A 254 -21.41 -35.08 2.79
CA ILE A 254 -21.42 -36.31 2.00
C ILE A 254 -20.88 -35.99 0.61
N VAL A 255 -19.90 -36.76 0.13
CA VAL A 255 -19.38 -36.58 -1.22
C VAL A 255 -20.36 -37.15 -2.24
N LYS A 256 -20.98 -36.27 -3.02
CA LYS A 256 -21.86 -36.58 -4.15
C LYS A 256 -21.14 -36.37 -5.49
N VAL A 257 -21.84 -36.75 -6.55
CA VAL A 257 -21.37 -36.71 -7.94
C VAL A 257 -22.39 -35.95 -8.77
N SER A 258 -21.95 -34.89 -9.44
CA SER A 258 -22.72 -34.16 -10.43
C SER A 258 -22.34 -34.60 -11.85
N SER A 259 -23.35 -34.75 -12.69
CA SER A 259 -23.23 -35.03 -14.12
C SER A 259 -23.17 -33.71 -14.88
N THR A 260 -22.07 -33.45 -15.58
CA THR A 260 -21.91 -32.23 -16.40
C THR A 260 -22.76 -32.29 -17.67
N GLU A 261 -24.00 -31.81 -17.59
CA GLU A 261 -24.86 -31.56 -18.75
C GLU A 261 -24.44 -30.30 -19.55
N GLU A 262 -23.14 -30.12 -19.79
CA GLU A 262 -22.63 -29.04 -20.63
C GLU A 262 -22.79 -29.37 -22.12
N GLY A 263 -23.89 -28.85 -22.67
CA GLY A 263 -24.12 -28.70 -24.10
C GLY A 263 -25.33 -29.48 -24.62
N ALA A 264 -26.20 -28.78 -25.35
CA ALA A 264 -27.37 -29.34 -26.05
C ALA A 264 -26.99 -30.19 -27.30
N SER A 265 -25.98 -31.06 -27.17
CA SER A 265 -25.61 -32.03 -28.20
C SER A 265 -26.51 -33.26 -28.10
N LYS A 266 -27.03 -33.73 -29.24
CA LYS A 266 -28.06 -34.79 -29.31
C LYS A 266 -27.57 -36.19 -28.87
N ASN A 267 -26.27 -36.40 -28.67
CA ASN A 267 -25.72 -37.69 -28.23
C ASN A 267 -25.57 -37.71 -26.71
N LYS A 268 -26.62 -38.16 -26.02
CA LYS A 268 -26.79 -38.02 -24.56
C LYS A 268 -26.06 -39.06 -23.69
N ASN A 269 -25.34 -40.03 -24.27
CA ASN A 269 -24.97 -41.28 -23.58
C ASN A 269 -23.48 -41.49 -23.26
N ASP A 270 -22.54 -40.75 -23.87
CA ASP A 270 -21.12 -41.17 -23.91
C ASP A 270 -20.16 -40.39 -22.98
N LYS A 271 -20.67 -39.59 -22.03
CA LYS A 271 -19.83 -38.84 -21.07
C LYS A 271 -19.95 -39.35 -19.64
N CYS A 272 -19.21 -40.40 -19.31
CA CYS A 272 -19.08 -40.94 -17.94
C CYS A 272 -18.12 -40.13 -17.04
N LEU A 273 -17.98 -38.82 -17.29
CA LEU A 273 -17.03 -37.96 -16.58
C LEU A 273 -17.80 -37.09 -15.57
N PHE A 274 -17.51 -37.32 -14.29
CA PHE A 274 -18.30 -36.85 -13.16
C PHE A 274 -17.51 -35.87 -12.30
N LEU A 275 -18.16 -34.79 -11.86
CA LEU A 275 -17.56 -33.83 -10.91
C LEU A 275 -17.97 -34.20 -9.48
N LEU A 276 -16.99 -34.27 -8.58
CA LEU A 276 -17.23 -34.46 -7.15
C LEU A 276 -17.62 -33.13 -6.51
N TYR A 277 -18.69 -33.14 -5.73
CA TYR A 277 -19.12 -32.02 -4.89
C TYR A 277 -19.52 -32.56 -3.51
N ILE A 278 -19.69 -31.67 -2.52
CA ILE A 278 -20.08 -32.05 -1.16
C ILE A 278 -21.47 -31.50 -0.88
N GLU A 279 -22.40 -32.37 -0.53
CA GLU A 279 -23.63 -31.97 0.14
C GLU A 279 -23.28 -31.70 1.62
N ALA A 280 -23.30 -30.44 2.02
CA ALA A 280 -22.92 -30.06 3.39
C ALA A 280 -24.01 -30.49 4.38
N ASN A 281 -23.61 -31.21 5.43
CA ASN A 281 -24.47 -31.46 6.58
C ASN A 281 -24.21 -30.48 7.71
N SER A 282 -23.00 -29.95 7.88
CA SER A 282 -22.76 -28.84 8.81
C SER A 282 -21.62 -27.97 8.32
N VAL A 283 -21.68 -26.69 8.68
CA VAL A 283 -20.60 -25.73 8.44
C VAL A 283 -20.30 -24.98 9.72
N SER A 284 -19.08 -25.11 10.23
CA SER A 284 -18.60 -24.30 11.35
C SER A 284 -17.65 -23.22 10.86
N ASN A 285 -18.02 -21.96 11.11
CA ASN A 285 -17.22 -20.79 10.74
C ASN A 285 -16.29 -20.39 11.88
N SER A 286 -14.98 -20.36 11.61
CA SER A 286 -13.93 -20.04 12.61
C SER A 286 -14.07 -18.64 13.23
N LYS A 287 -14.85 -17.72 12.62
CA LYS A 287 -14.98 -16.32 13.05
C LYS A 287 -16.32 -15.99 13.74
N GLY A 288 -17.32 -16.87 13.64
CA GLY A 288 -18.74 -16.51 13.81
C GLY A 288 -19.28 -16.49 15.25
N GLN A 289 -18.79 -17.33 16.15
CA GLN A 289 -19.32 -17.42 17.53
C GLN A 289 -18.79 -16.29 18.42
N LYS A 290 -19.44 -15.13 18.34
CA LYS A 290 -19.19 -13.96 19.20
C LYS A 290 -20.35 -13.57 20.13
N LEU A 291 -21.36 -14.43 20.32
CA LEU A 291 -22.47 -14.16 21.25
C LEU A 291 -23.16 -15.44 21.74
N LYS A 292 -23.56 -15.43 23.03
CA LYS A 292 -24.24 -16.50 23.80
C LYS A 292 -23.37 -17.77 23.98
N ASN A 293 -22.70 -18.02 25.10
CA ASN A 293 -23.07 -17.79 26.50
C ASN A 293 -21.91 -17.22 27.34
N PHE A 294 -22.25 -16.63 28.49
CA PHE A 294 -21.34 -16.54 29.63
C PHE A 294 -21.24 -17.93 30.29
N ASP A 295 -20.12 -18.19 30.98
CA ASP A 295 -19.91 -19.34 31.89
C ASP A 295 -19.47 -20.69 31.29
N ASP A 296 -18.86 -20.72 30.09
CA ASP A 296 -18.02 -21.86 29.68
C ASP A 296 -16.73 -21.41 28.97
N GLU A 297 -15.64 -21.27 29.74
CA GLU A 297 -14.37 -20.66 29.28
C GLU A 297 -13.43 -21.61 28.51
N THR A 298 -13.86 -22.84 28.20
CA THR A 298 -12.94 -23.87 27.69
C THR A 298 -13.29 -24.42 26.29
N PHE A 299 -12.31 -24.30 25.39
CA PHE A 299 -12.02 -25.30 24.33
C PHE A 299 -12.71 -25.26 22.94
N GLN A 300 -12.97 -24.09 22.31
CA GLN A 300 -13.30 -24.08 20.86
C GLN A 300 -12.98 -22.84 20.00
N ARG A 301 -11.87 -22.11 20.26
CA ARG A 301 -11.46 -20.90 19.48
C ARG A 301 -10.31 -21.09 18.46
N SER A 302 -9.93 -22.33 18.15
CA SER A 302 -8.64 -22.61 17.48
C SER A 302 -8.61 -22.41 15.96
N PHE A 303 -8.12 -21.24 15.55
CA PHE A 303 -7.69 -20.95 14.18
C PHE A 303 -6.61 -21.93 13.69
N MET A 304 -5.77 -22.42 14.60
CA MET A 304 -4.76 -23.44 14.35
C MET A 304 -4.74 -24.44 15.52
N GLU A 305 -4.63 -25.73 15.23
CA GLU A 305 -4.49 -26.76 16.26
C GLU A 305 -3.04 -26.85 16.74
N PHE A 306 -2.85 -26.92 18.06
CA PHE A 306 -1.54 -27.03 18.70
C PHE A 306 -1.37 -28.44 19.26
N SER A 307 -0.31 -29.14 18.85
CA SER A 307 0.10 -30.36 19.55
C SER A 307 0.74 -30.00 20.89
N LEU A 308 0.70 -30.93 21.86
CA LEU A 308 1.46 -30.78 23.11
C LEU A 308 2.95 -30.50 22.84
N LYS A 309 3.52 -31.12 21.79
CA LYS A 309 4.91 -30.85 21.34
C LYS A 309 5.13 -29.41 20.88
N ASP A 310 4.13 -28.81 20.23
CA ASP A 310 4.20 -27.43 19.77
C ASP A 310 4.15 -26.46 20.96
N LEU A 311 3.33 -26.77 21.97
CA LEU A 311 3.24 -25.97 23.19
C LEU A 311 4.54 -26.00 24.00
N TYR A 312 5.19 -27.17 24.14
CA TYR A 312 6.51 -27.26 24.76
C TYR A 312 7.56 -26.44 23.99
N ALA A 313 7.60 -26.53 22.66
CA ALA A 313 8.55 -25.74 21.86
C ALA A 313 8.27 -24.21 21.91
N ILE A 314 7.00 -23.81 22.04
CA ILE A 314 6.61 -22.41 22.27
C ILE A 314 7.10 -21.94 23.65
N GLN A 315 7.00 -22.80 24.68
CA GLN A 315 7.50 -22.52 26.03
C GLN A 315 9.03 -22.43 26.07
N GLU A 316 9.75 -23.31 25.37
CA GLU A 316 11.21 -23.26 25.23
C GLU A 316 11.67 -21.95 24.58
N ILE A 317 11.02 -21.53 23.49
CA ILE A 317 11.29 -20.22 22.86
C ILE A 317 11.01 -19.07 23.83
N GLN A 318 9.94 -19.13 24.62
CA GLN A 318 9.61 -18.08 25.58
C GLN A 318 10.68 -17.93 26.68
N ALA A 319 11.39 -19.00 27.02
CA ALA A 319 12.40 -19.01 28.08
C ALA A 319 13.74 -18.35 27.69
N GLU A 320 13.95 -18.02 26.41
CA GLU A 320 15.17 -17.38 25.91
C GLU A 320 15.31 -15.91 26.33
N GLU A 321 16.43 -15.57 26.99
CA GLU A 321 16.67 -14.22 27.55
C GLU A 321 16.64 -13.10 26.48
N ASN A 322 17.03 -13.41 25.24
CA ASN A 322 17.14 -12.45 24.14
C ASN A 322 16.12 -12.73 23.01
N LEU A 323 14.90 -13.14 23.37
CA LEU A 323 13.87 -13.56 22.42
C LEU A 323 13.58 -12.55 21.28
N PHE A 324 13.59 -11.24 21.54
CA PHE A 324 13.42 -10.24 20.49
C PHE A 324 14.53 -10.30 19.43
N LYS A 325 15.80 -10.43 19.85
CA LYS A 325 16.96 -10.63 18.96
C LYS A 325 16.84 -11.96 18.19
N LEU A 326 16.39 -13.01 18.85
CA LEU A 326 16.23 -14.34 18.26
C LEU A 326 15.18 -14.35 17.14
N ILE A 327 13.99 -13.81 17.38
CA ILE A 327 12.89 -13.76 16.40
C ILE A 327 13.23 -12.85 15.23
N VAL A 328 13.81 -11.67 15.48
CA VAL A 328 14.18 -10.71 14.43
C VAL A 328 15.19 -11.30 13.45
N ASN A 329 16.20 -12.03 13.96
CA ASN A 329 17.20 -12.66 13.11
C ASN A 329 16.70 -13.98 12.47
N SER A 330 15.79 -14.71 13.13
CA SER A 330 15.16 -15.92 12.59
C SER A 330 14.13 -15.64 11.47
N LEU A 331 13.55 -14.43 11.40
CA LEU A 331 12.56 -14.05 10.39
C LEU A 331 13.11 -14.13 8.95
N CYS A 332 14.38 -13.75 8.75
CA CYS A 332 15.04 -13.85 7.46
C CYS A 332 16.55 -14.04 7.64
N PRO A 333 17.02 -15.27 7.87
CA PRO A 333 18.45 -15.57 8.05
C PRO A 333 19.24 -15.49 6.74
N ALA A 334 18.58 -15.45 5.58
CA ALA A 334 19.25 -15.36 4.27
C ALA A 334 19.80 -13.97 3.94
N ILE A 335 19.32 -12.91 4.60
CA ILE A 335 19.75 -11.53 4.37
C ILE A 335 20.56 -11.07 5.59
N TYR A 336 21.77 -10.59 5.37
CA TYR A 336 22.60 -10.00 6.42
C TYR A 336 22.11 -8.58 6.78
N GLY A 337 22.30 -8.18 8.05
CA GLY A 337 21.98 -6.83 8.53
C GLY A 337 20.49 -6.45 8.50
N HIS A 338 20.24 -5.14 8.39
CA HIS A 338 18.94 -4.49 8.41
C HIS A 338 18.05 -4.86 9.62
N GLU A 339 18.63 -4.99 10.82
CA GLU A 339 17.90 -5.51 11.99
C GLU A 339 16.66 -4.69 12.36
N ILE A 340 16.71 -3.35 12.27
CA ILE A 340 15.56 -2.47 12.57
C ILE A 340 14.39 -2.71 11.60
N VAL A 341 14.68 -2.98 10.32
CA VAL A 341 13.63 -3.27 9.32
C VAL A 341 13.01 -4.63 9.61
N LYS A 342 13.84 -5.65 9.92
CA LYS A 342 13.36 -6.97 10.37
C LYS A 342 12.53 -6.86 11.66
N ALA A 343 12.90 -5.98 12.59
CA ALA A 343 12.15 -5.69 13.81
C ALA A 343 10.76 -5.08 13.52
N GLY A 344 10.69 -4.06 12.65
CA GLY A 344 9.40 -3.51 12.21
C GLY A 344 8.52 -4.52 11.48
N LEU A 345 9.12 -5.40 10.66
CA LEU A 345 8.41 -6.50 10.00
C LEU A 345 7.91 -7.56 11.00
N ALA A 346 8.69 -7.88 12.04
CA ALA A 346 8.28 -8.77 13.12
C ALA A 346 7.09 -8.19 13.91
N LEU A 347 7.14 -6.90 14.28
CA LEU A 347 6.00 -6.23 14.93
C LEU A 347 4.72 -6.29 14.07
N ALA A 348 4.84 -6.12 12.75
CA ALA A 348 3.70 -6.24 11.83
C ALA A 348 3.16 -7.67 11.67
N LEU A 349 4.00 -8.68 11.91
CA LEU A 349 3.67 -10.10 11.87
C LEU A 349 2.89 -10.57 13.09
N PHE A 350 3.22 -10.08 14.29
CA PHE A 350 2.39 -10.29 15.49
C PHE A 350 1.13 -9.41 15.46
N GLY A 351 1.24 -8.18 14.97
CA GLY A 351 0.11 -7.26 14.79
C GLY A 351 -0.53 -6.75 16.09
N GLY A 352 -1.37 -5.73 15.96
CA GLY A 352 -2.15 -5.19 17.08
C GLY A 352 -3.43 -6.01 17.35
N CYS A 353 -4.21 -5.61 18.35
CA CYS A 353 -5.59 -6.09 18.50
C CYS A 353 -6.56 -5.11 17.85
N GLN A 354 -7.58 -5.67 17.24
CA GLN A 354 -8.81 -4.96 16.93
C GLN A 354 -9.49 -4.52 18.23
N LYS A 355 -9.86 -3.22 18.31
CA LYS A 355 -10.61 -2.63 19.44
C LYS A 355 -11.96 -2.12 18.93
N PHE A 356 -12.88 -1.83 19.85
CA PHE A 356 -14.15 -1.19 19.57
C PHE A 356 -14.29 0.06 20.45
N VAL A 357 -14.76 1.18 19.89
CA VAL A 357 -14.87 2.45 20.64
C VAL A 357 -15.98 2.41 21.69
N ASP A 358 -17.11 1.78 21.35
CA ASP A 358 -18.30 1.65 22.19
C ASP A 358 -18.82 0.20 22.16
N ASP A 359 -19.20 -0.35 23.31
CA ASP A 359 -19.83 -1.68 23.39
C ASP A 359 -21.18 -1.77 22.68
N LYS A 360 -21.89 -0.63 22.57
CA LYS A 360 -23.23 -0.54 21.95
C LYS A 360 -23.17 -0.46 20.42
N ASN A 361 -22.37 0.47 19.88
CA ASN A 361 -22.27 0.70 18.42
C ASN A 361 -21.13 -0.08 17.75
N ARG A 362 -20.22 -0.69 18.53
CA ARG A 362 -19.11 -1.55 18.08
C ARG A 362 -18.37 -1.03 16.85
N ILE A 363 -18.05 0.27 16.82
CA ILE A 363 -17.24 0.88 15.77
C ILE A 363 -15.82 0.30 15.85
N PRO A 364 -15.34 -0.44 14.84
CA PRO A 364 -14.02 -1.07 14.88
C PRO A 364 -12.92 -0.04 14.70
N VAL A 365 -11.96 -0.01 15.64
CA VAL A 365 -10.71 0.74 15.47
C VAL A 365 -9.68 -0.20 14.86
N ARG A 366 -9.01 0.27 13.81
CA ARG A 366 -7.91 -0.43 13.14
C ARG A 366 -6.80 -0.78 14.14
N GLY A 367 -6.56 -2.07 14.33
CA GLY A 367 -5.51 -2.60 15.19
C GLY A 367 -4.19 -2.89 14.46
N ASP A 368 -4.26 -3.37 13.22
CA ASP A 368 -3.09 -3.90 12.52
C ASP A 368 -2.20 -2.79 11.93
N PRO A 369 -0.88 -2.78 12.22
CA PRO A 369 0.05 -1.83 11.61
C PRO A 369 0.34 -2.18 10.15
N HIS A 370 0.79 -1.20 9.37
CA HIS A 370 1.16 -1.35 7.96
C HIS A 370 2.59 -0.83 7.76
N VAL A 371 3.38 -1.57 6.98
CA VAL A 371 4.82 -1.31 6.79
C VAL A 371 5.14 -1.18 5.31
N LEU A 372 5.85 -0.13 4.94
CA LEU A 372 6.36 0.09 3.58
C LEU A 372 7.90 0.04 3.60
N VAL A 373 8.48 -0.83 2.78
CA VAL A 373 9.93 -0.92 2.57
C VAL A 373 10.27 -0.37 1.19
N VAL A 374 10.83 0.84 1.17
CA VAL A 374 11.35 1.52 -0.01
C VAL A 374 12.84 1.26 -0.08
N GLY A 375 13.41 1.19 -1.28
CA GLY A 375 14.86 1.27 -1.43
C GLY A 375 15.34 0.94 -2.82
N ASP A 376 16.65 0.88 -2.98
CA ASP A 376 17.27 0.51 -4.25
C ASP A 376 17.03 -0.99 -4.58
N PRO A 377 17.08 -1.42 -5.85
CA PRO A 377 16.98 -2.83 -6.23
C PRO A 377 18.20 -3.61 -5.74
N GLY A 378 18.02 -4.90 -5.47
CA GLY A 378 19.09 -5.79 -4.99
C GLY A 378 19.17 -5.95 -3.47
N LEU A 379 18.63 -5.01 -2.68
CA LEU A 379 18.66 -5.02 -1.20
C LEU A 379 17.72 -6.05 -0.52
N GLY A 380 17.42 -7.18 -1.18
CA GLY A 380 16.67 -8.30 -0.59
C GLY A 380 15.19 -8.05 -0.23
N LYS A 381 14.62 -6.88 -0.52
CA LYS A 381 13.25 -6.47 -0.12
C LYS A 381 12.16 -7.51 -0.41
N SER A 382 12.09 -8.02 -1.65
CA SER A 382 11.14 -9.06 -2.06
C SER A 382 11.30 -10.36 -1.27
N GLN A 383 12.53 -10.72 -0.91
CA GLN A 383 12.83 -11.90 -0.10
C GLN A 383 12.46 -11.71 1.38
N MET A 384 12.63 -10.50 1.95
CA MET A 384 12.08 -10.17 3.27
C MET A 384 10.55 -10.29 3.26
N LEU A 385 9.89 -9.74 2.22
CA LEU A 385 8.44 -9.75 2.07
C LEU A 385 7.89 -11.19 1.95
N GLN A 386 8.53 -12.02 1.14
CA GLN A 386 8.19 -13.44 1.01
C GLN A 386 8.43 -14.20 2.32
N ALA A 387 9.52 -13.91 3.05
CA ALA A 387 9.77 -14.53 4.35
C ALA A 387 8.67 -14.20 5.36
N VAL A 388 8.24 -12.93 5.45
CA VAL A 388 7.11 -12.51 6.29
C VAL A 388 5.80 -13.22 5.88
N CYS A 389 5.50 -13.31 4.58
CA CYS A 389 4.32 -14.06 4.09
C CYS A 389 4.42 -15.58 4.31
N ASN A 390 5.63 -16.11 4.45
CA ASN A 390 5.88 -17.51 4.78
C ASN A 390 5.78 -17.76 6.30
N VAL A 391 6.10 -16.81 7.16
CA VAL A 391 5.93 -16.97 8.62
C VAL A 391 4.51 -16.62 9.07
N ALA A 392 3.79 -15.77 8.34
CA ALA A 392 2.41 -15.41 8.67
C ALA A 392 1.44 -16.62 8.61
N PRO A 393 0.52 -16.77 9.58
CA PRO A 393 -0.49 -17.85 9.57
C PRO A 393 -1.48 -17.74 8.39
N ARG A 394 -1.74 -16.51 7.91
CA ARG A 394 -2.42 -16.20 6.64
C ARG A 394 -1.60 -15.17 5.87
N GLY A 395 -0.50 -15.61 5.26
CA GLY A 395 0.28 -14.78 4.34
C GLY A 395 -0.20 -14.93 2.90
N VAL A 396 -0.67 -13.84 2.29
CA VAL A 396 -0.98 -13.77 0.85
C VAL A 396 0.06 -12.87 0.20
N TYR A 397 0.81 -13.40 -0.77
CA TYR A 397 1.82 -12.65 -1.53
C TYR A 397 1.29 -12.27 -2.91
N VAL A 398 1.44 -11.01 -3.30
CA VAL A 398 0.95 -10.44 -4.56
C VAL A 398 2.01 -9.53 -5.17
N CYS A 399 2.20 -9.59 -6.49
CA CYS A 399 3.03 -8.64 -7.23
C CYS A 399 2.15 -7.55 -7.86
N GLY A 400 2.45 -6.28 -7.60
CA GLY A 400 1.68 -5.10 -8.00
C GLY A 400 1.42 -5.04 -9.51
N ASN A 401 2.43 -5.37 -10.33
CA ASN A 401 2.31 -5.44 -11.80
C ASN A 401 1.27 -6.46 -12.28
N THR A 402 1.19 -7.63 -11.63
CA THR A 402 0.25 -8.71 -12.01
C THR A 402 -1.13 -8.56 -11.38
N SER A 403 -1.21 -7.79 -10.30
CA SER A 403 -2.45 -7.57 -9.58
C SER A 403 -3.38 -6.64 -10.34
N THR A 404 -4.68 -6.88 -10.23
CA THR A 404 -5.73 -5.98 -10.71
C THR A 404 -6.54 -5.52 -9.49
N SER A 405 -7.27 -4.41 -9.59
CA SER A 405 -8.18 -4.00 -8.51
C SER A 405 -9.18 -5.11 -8.18
N SER A 406 -9.68 -5.82 -9.21
CA SER A 406 -10.49 -7.03 -9.08
C SER A 406 -9.78 -8.15 -8.32
N GLY A 407 -8.54 -8.51 -8.67
CA GLY A 407 -7.78 -9.57 -8.01
C GLY A 407 -7.33 -9.23 -6.58
N LEU A 408 -7.28 -7.94 -6.23
CA LEU A 408 -6.96 -7.48 -4.87
C LEU A 408 -8.19 -7.48 -3.96
N THR A 409 -9.33 -6.98 -4.44
CA THR A 409 -10.53 -6.82 -3.63
C THR A 409 -11.52 -7.98 -3.77
N VAL A 410 -12.56 -7.80 -4.56
CA VAL A 410 -13.69 -8.71 -4.73
C VAL A 410 -14.20 -8.55 -6.15
N THR A 411 -14.46 -9.67 -6.82
CA THR A 411 -15.00 -9.70 -8.18
C THR A 411 -16.41 -10.25 -8.19
N LEU A 412 -17.18 -9.84 -9.19
CA LEU A 412 -18.45 -10.47 -9.53
C LEU A 412 -18.21 -11.32 -10.78
N SER A 413 -18.07 -12.62 -10.59
CA SER A 413 -17.87 -13.56 -11.68
C SER A 413 -19.21 -14.20 -12.07
N ARG A 414 -19.57 -14.07 -13.35
CA ARG A 414 -20.83 -14.63 -13.86
C ARG A 414 -20.73 -16.15 -13.89
N ASP A 415 -21.80 -16.81 -13.46
CA ASP A 415 -21.91 -18.26 -13.47
C ASP A 415 -22.27 -18.79 -14.87
N GLY A 416 -21.61 -19.86 -15.30
CA GLY A 416 -21.70 -20.35 -16.68
C GLY A 416 -23.01 -21.06 -17.01
N THR A 417 -23.58 -21.76 -16.03
CA THR A 417 -24.81 -22.55 -16.19
C THR A 417 -26.07 -21.71 -15.96
N SER A 418 -26.05 -20.83 -14.96
CA SER A 418 -27.22 -20.02 -14.58
C SER A 418 -27.21 -18.60 -15.13
N GLY A 419 -26.05 -18.04 -15.47
CA GLY A 419 -25.93 -16.64 -15.88
C GLY A 419 -26.10 -15.63 -14.74
N ASP A 420 -26.15 -16.07 -13.48
CA ASP A 420 -26.19 -15.20 -12.30
C ASP A 420 -24.80 -14.64 -11.96
N PHE A 421 -24.74 -13.57 -11.17
CA PHE A 421 -23.49 -13.09 -10.60
C PHE A 421 -23.19 -13.82 -9.29
N ALA A 422 -21.95 -14.24 -9.08
CA ALA A 422 -21.44 -14.76 -7.82
C ALA A 422 -20.31 -13.87 -7.29
N LEU A 423 -20.17 -13.79 -5.98
CA LEU A 423 -19.09 -13.04 -5.31
C LEU A 423 -17.85 -13.91 -5.21
N GLU A 424 -16.69 -13.38 -5.62
CA GLU A 424 -15.41 -14.09 -5.60
C GLU A 424 -14.33 -13.22 -4.92
N ALA A 425 -13.72 -13.75 -3.86
CA ALA A 425 -12.76 -13.05 -3.02
C ALA A 425 -11.38 -12.91 -3.68
N GLY A 426 -10.87 -11.68 -3.69
CA GLY A 426 -9.48 -11.37 -4.03
C GLY A 426 -8.54 -11.43 -2.83
N ALA A 427 -7.27 -11.09 -3.09
CA ALA A 427 -6.16 -11.31 -2.17
C ALA A 427 -6.33 -10.71 -0.76
N LEU A 428 -6.92 -9.52 -0.63
CA LEU A 428 -7.10 -8.85 0.67
C LEU A 428 -8.16 -9.57 1.54
N VAL A 429 -9.25 -10.04 0.92
CA VAL A 429 -10.33 -10.74 1.62
C VAL A 429 -9.91 -12.17 1.98
N LEU A 430 -9.18 -12.85 1.09
CA LEU A 430 -8.51 -14.12 1.40
C LEU A 430 -7.46 -13.96 2.51
N GLY A 431 -6.85 -12.77 2.63
CA GLY A 431 -5.88 -12.42 3.66
C GLY A 431 -6.46 -12.06 5.03
N ASP A 432 -7.79 -11.99 5.24
CA ASP A 432 -8.41 -11.48 6.49
C ASP A 432 -7.82 -12.12 7.77
N GLN A 433 -7.54 -11.27 8.76
CA GLN A 433 -6.78 -11.57 9.98
C GLN A 433 -5.33 -12.05 9.74
N GLY A 434 -4.75 -11.76 8.57
CA GLY A 434 -3.40 -12.16 8.17
C GLY A 434 -2.53 -11.00 7.68
N ILE A 435 -1.59 -11.31 6.80
CA ILE A 435 -0.69 -10.34 6.14
C ILE A 435 -0.91 -10.42 4.64
N CYS A 436 -1.11 -9.26 4.01
CA CYS A 436 -1.02 -9.12 2.56
C CYS A 436 0.33 -8.50 2.22
N GLY A 437 1.20 -9.29 1.60
CA GLY A 437 2.50 -8.84 1.10
C GLY A 437 2.40 -8.37 -0.34
N ILE A 438 2.65 -7.09 -0.61
CA ILE A 438 2.56 -6.49 -1.94
C ILE A 438 3.95 -6.08 -2.43
N ASP A 439 4.48 -6.78 -3.43
CA ASP A 439 5.75 -6.43 -4.08
C ASP A 439 5.51 -5.48 -5.28
N GLU A 440 6.55 -4.75 -5.69
CA GLU A 440 6.49 -3.74 -6.76
C GLU A 440 5.34 -2.73 -6.59
N PHE A 441 5.13 -2.26 -5.36
CA PHE A 441 4.03 -1.36 -4.99
C PHE A 441 4.02 -0.07 -5.83
N ASP A 442 5.19 0.42 -6.25
CA ASP A 442 5.36 1.59 -7.13
C ASP A 442 4.79 1.41 -8.56
N LYS A 443 4.49 0.18 -8.97
CA LYS A 443 3.91 -0.13 -10.28
C LYS A 443 2.38 -0.19 -10.27
N MET A 444 1.75 -0.16 -9.09
CA MET A 444 0.30 -0.16 -8.98
C MET A 444 -0.28 1.15 -9.51
N GLY A 445 -1.26 1.05 -10.42
CA GLY A 445 -1.91 2.21 -11.03
C GLY A 445 -3.08 2.73 -10.19
N ASN A 446 -4.29 2.63 -10.74
CA ASN A 446 -5.53 3.10 -10.11
C ASN A 446 -5.97 2.24 -8.89
N GLN A 447 -5.19 1.23 -8.53
CA GLN A 447 -5.54 0.21 -7.52
C GLN A 447 -5.41 0.75 -6.09
N HIS A 448 -4.65 1.83 -5.89
CA HIS A 448 -4.49 2.50 -4.60
C HIS A 448 -5.82 2.92 -3.96
N GLN A 449 -6.84 3.28 -4.75
CA GLN A 449 -8.14 3.69 -4.20
C GLN A 449 -8.79 2.58 -3.38
N ALA A 450 -8.72 1.33 -3.86
CA ALA A 450 -9.19 0.16 -3.15
C ALA A 450 -8.37 -0.16 -1.90
N LEU A 451 -7.05 0.08 -1.95
CA LEU A 451 -6.18 -0.09 -0.78
C LEU A 451 -6.46 0.95 0.31
N LEU A 452 -6.77 2.20 -0.05
CA LEU A 452 -7.08 3.24 0.93
C LEU A 452 -8.23 2.81 1.85
N GLU A 453 -9.33 2.29 1.29
CA GLU A 453 -10.48 1.79 2.04
C GLU A 453 -10.08 0.67 3.02
N ALA A 454 -9.44 -0.38 2.51
CA ALA A 454 -8.98 -1.51 3.32
C ALA A 454 -7.97 -1.11 4.42
N MET A 455 -7.03 -0.20 4.12
CA MET A 455 -5.99 0.27 5.06
C MET A 455 -6.51 1.16 6.21
N GLU A 456 -7.75 1.63 6.15
CA GLU A 456 -8.33 2.52 7.18
C GLU A 456 -9.53 1.86 7.87
N GLN A 457 -10.46 1.31 7.09
CA GLN A 457 -11.71 0.73 7.56
C GLN A 457 -11.63 -0.79 7.80
N GLN A 458 -10.52 -1.44 7.41
CA GLN A 458 -10.33 -2.89 7.48
C GLN A 458 -11.50 -3.72 6.88
N SER A 459 -12.17 -3.12 5.90
CA SER A 459 -13.32 -3.68 5.18
C SER A 459 -13.33 -3.09 3.77
N ILE A 460 -14.05 -3.75 2.87
CA ILE A 460 -14.19 -3.37 1.47
C ILE A 460 -15.67 -3.37 1.13
N SER A 461 -16.21 -2.21 0.78
CA SER A 461 -17.56 -2.07 0.26
C SER A 461 -17.61 -2.34 -1.24
N LEU A 462 -18.60 -3.13 -1.65
CA LEU A 462 -18.89 -3.45 -3.04
C LEU A 462 -20.34 -3.07 -3.33
N ALA A 463 -20.55 -2.17 -4.29
CA ALA A 463 -21.87 -1.81 -4.82
C ALA A 463 -21.86 -1.99 -6.35
N LYS A 464 -22.19 -3.19 -6.83
CA LYS A 464 -22.13 -3.56 -8.26
C LYS A 464 -23.21 -4.58 -8.62
N ALA A 465 -23.76 -4.48 -9.83
CA ALA A 465 -24.78 -5.39 -10.38
C ALA A 465 -26.00 -5.64 -9.45
N GLY A 466 -26.41 -4.62 -8.67
CA GLY A 466 -27.49 -4.72 -7.70
C GLY A 466 -27.10 -5.32 -6.33
N ILE A 467 -25.89 -5.87 -6.22
CA ILE A 467 -25.35 -6.40 -4.96
C ILE A 467 -24.63 -5.25 -4.22
N VAL A 468 -25.06 -4.99 -2.98
CA VAL A 468 -24.41 -4.07 -2.05
C VAL A 468 -24.00 -4.86 -0.80
N CYS A 469 -22.70 -5.05 -0.60
CA CYS A 469 -22.15 -5.77 0.54
C CYS A 469 -20.86 -5.12 1.06
N SER A 470 -20.58 -5.26 2.36
CA SER A 470 -19.27 -4.92 2.94
C SER A 470 -18.60 -6.20 3.41
N LEU A 471 -17.36 -6.42 2.98
CA LEU A 471 -16.60 -7.65 3.23
C LEU A 471 -15.39 -7.34 4.11
N PRO A 472 -15.13 -8.11 5.18
CA PRO A 472 -14.03 -7.84 6.10
C PRO A 472 -12.67 -8.12 5.45
N ALA A 473 -11.72 -7.20 5.66
CA ALA A 473 -10.37 -7.26 5.11
C ALA A 473 -9.36 -6.75 6.16
N ARG A 474 -9.34 -7.39 7.34
CA ARG A 474 -8.47 -7.01 8.48
C ARG A 474 -7.08 -7.58 8.28
N THR A 475 -6.33 -7.00 7.35
CA THR A 475 -5.00 -7.49 6.96
C THR A 475 -3.92 -6.46 7.29
N SER A 476 -2.80 -6.88 7.88
CA SER A 476 -1.58 -6.07 7.85
C SER A 476 -1.09 -5.98 6.41
N ILE A 477 -0.99 -4.78 5.83
CA ILE A 477 -0.32 -4.60 4.54
C ILE A 477 1.16 -4.38 4.79
N VAL A 478 1.98 -5.27 4.21
CA VAL A 478 3.43 -5.08 4.11
C VAL A 478 3.74 -4.88 2.63
N ALA A 479 4.34 -3.75 2.26
CA ALA A 479 4.59 -3.38 0.88
C ALA A 479 6.09 -3.19 0.62
N ALA A 480 6.57 -3.63 -0.55
CA ALA A 480 7.90 -3.34 -1.06
C ALA A 480 7.80 -2.45 -2.30
N ALA A 481 8.61 -1.38 -2.36
CA ALA A 481 8.59 -0.41 -3.45
C ALA A 481 10.00 -0.08 -3.95
N ASN A 482 10.10 0.26 -5.23
CA ASN A 482 11.30 0.79 -5.87
C ASN A 482 11.13 2.31 -6.17
N PRO A 483 12.19 3.12 -6.05
CA PRO A 483 12.17 4.50 -6.54
C PRO A 483 12.10 4.50 -8.07
N VAL A 484 11.39 5.48 -8.64
CA VAL A 484 11.11 5.57 -10.09
C VAL A 484 12.39 5.62 -10.95
N GLY A 485 13.48 6.16 -10.41
CA GLY A 485 14.77 6.25 -11.09
C GLY A 485 15.71 5.07 -10.87
N GLY A 486 15.25 3.97 -10.26
CA GLY A 486 16.10 2.85 -9.83
C GLY A 486 16.89 3.14 -8.55
N HIS A 487 17.35 4.38 -8.35
CA HIS A 487 18.04 4.83 -7.15
C HIS A 487 17.25 5.89 -6.37
N TYR A 488 17.29 5.81 -5.04
CA TYR A 488 16.62 6.76 -4.15
C TYR A 488 17.40 8.07 -4.05
N ASN A 489 16.82 9.16 -4.54
CA ASN A 489 17.50 10.45 -4.54
C ASN A 489 17.12 11.28 -3.30
N LYS A 490 18.06 11.47 -2.36
CA LYS A 490 17.92 12.34 -1.17
C LYS A 490 17.63 13.81 -1.49
N ALA A 491 17.84 14.25 -2.74
CA ALA A 491 17.47 15.58 -3.19
C ALA A 491 15.96 15.73 -3.50
N LYS A 492 15.20 14.64 -3.54
CA LYS A 492 13.75 14.59 -3.76
C LYS A 492 13.01 14.08 -2.53
N THR A 493 11.73 14.44 -2.41
CA THR A 493 10.88 13.91 -1.34
C THR A 493 10.50 12.45 -1.58
N VAL A 494 10.11 11.72 -0.53
CA VAL A 494 9.67 10.31 -0.61
C VAL A 494 8.55 10.12 -1.65
N SER A 495 7.56 11.03 -1.65
CA SER A 495 6.44 11.04 -2.60
C SER A 495 6.87 11.27 -4.05
N GLU A 496 7.89 12.08 -4.29
CA GLU A 496 8.44 12.31 -5.64
C GLU A 496 9.31 11.14 -6.11
N ASN A 497 10.08 10.52 -5.20
CA ASN A 497 10.88 9.33 -5.49
C ASN A 497 10.00 8.11 -5.83
N LEU A 498 8.83 7.98 -5.20
CA LEU A 498 7.86 6.89 -5.45
C LEU A 498 6.76 7.23 -6.46
N LYS A 499 6.54 8.51 -6.80
CA LYS A 499 5.39 9.01 -7.58
C LYS A 499 4.02 8.64 -6.96
N MET A 500 3.94 8.63 -5.63
CA MET A 500 2.75 8.27 -4.86
C MET A 500 2.13 9.47 -4.14
N GLY A 501 0.80 9.43 -3.95
CA GLY A 501 0.09 10.46 -3.19
C GLY A 501 0.39 10.41 -1.69
N SER A 502 0.58 11.58 -1.06
CA SER A 502 0.86 11.72 0.38
C SER A 502 -0.22 11.10 1.27
N ALA A 503 -1.49 11.12 0.82
CA ALA A 503 -2.61 10.50 1.51
C ALA A 503 -2.46 8.98 1.71
N LEU A 504 -1.78 8.28 0.78
CA LEU A 504 -1.49 6.84 0.90
C LEU A 504 -0.29 6.59 1.81
N LEU A 505 0.79 7.36 1.65
CA LEU A 505 1.98 7.27 2.51
C LEU A 505 1.64 7.50 3.99
N SER A 506 0.70 8.42 4.28
CA SER A 506 0.24 8.69 5.66
C SER A 506 -0.59 7.58 6.34
N ARG A 507 -0.89 6.47 5.63
CA ARG A 507 -1.61 5.30 6.20
C ARG A 507 -0.70 4.12 6.52
N PHE A 508 0.57 4.18 6.11
CA PHE A 508 1.61 3.29 6.60
C PHE A 508 2.12 3.83 7.95
N ASP A 509 2.21 2.96 8.95
CA ASP A 509 2.69 3.31 10.29
C ASP A 509 4.23 3.37 10.32
N LEU A 510 4.89 2.54 9.50
CA LEU A 510 6.35 2.56 9.33
C LEU A 510 6.71 2.62 7.85
N VAL A 511 7.63 3.51 7.50
CA VAL A 511 8.23 3.64 6.16
C VAL A 511 9.74 3.50 6.30
N PHE A 512 10.29 2.36 5.91
CA PHE A 512 11.72 2.11 5.90
C PHE A 512 12.31 2.48 4.54
N ILE A 513 13.42 3.23 4.54
CA ILE A 513 14.17 3.59 3.33
C ILE A 513 15.53 2.92 3.41
N LEU A 514 15.71 1.90 2.56
CA LEU A 514 16.95 1.16 2.36
C LEU A 514 17.74 1.81 1.23
N LEU A 515 18.95 2.27 1.54
CA LEU A 515 19.86 2.90 0.58
C LEU A 515 21.04 1.97 0.35
N ASP A 516 21.44 1.79 -0.90
CA ASP A 516 22.69 1.13 -1.21
C ASP A 516 23.85 2.13 -1.01
N THR A 517 24.64 1.92 0.04
CA THR A 517 25.81 2.74 0.35
C THR A 517 27.04 1.83 0.40
N PRO A 518 27.98 1.94 -0.57
CA PRO A 518 29.14 1.06 -0.62
C PRO A 518 29.99 1.23 0.63
N ASN A 519 30.32 0.13 1.31
CA ASN A 519 31.04 0.15 2.56
C ASN A 519 31.79 -1.18 2.73
N GLU A 520 33.11 -1.14 2.58
CA GLU A 520 33.98 -2.31 2.54
C GLU A 520 33.77 -3.27 3.73
N ASP A 521 33.59 -2.75 4.94
CA ASP A 521 33.33 -3.57 6.14
C ASP A 521 31.99 -4.32 6.06
N HIS A 522 30.93 -3.65 5.58
CA HIS A 522 29.60 -4.23 5.48
C HIS A 522 29.51 -5.21 4.30
N ASP A 523 30.13 -4.86 3.17
CA ASP A 523 30.19 -5.69 1.96
C ASP A 523 31.01 -6.96 2.20
N HIS A 524 32.10 -6.89 2.98
CA HIS A 524 32.84 -8.06 3.44
C HIS A 524 31.94 -9.01 4.24
N LEU A 525 31.28 -8.51 5.30
CA LEU A 525 30.41 -9.32 6.16
C LEU A 525 29.21 -9.91 5.40
N LEU A 526 28.60 -9.15 4.50
CA LEU A 526 27.54 -9.62 3.61
C LEU A 526 28.06 -10.75 2.68
N SER A 527 29.24 -10.57 2.08
CA SER A 527 29.83 -11.57 1.19
C SER A 527 30.15 -12.87 1.92
N GLU A 528 30.72 -12.79 3.13
CA GLU A 528 31.00 -13.94 3.99
C GLU A 528 29.71 -14.69 4.35
N HIS A 529 28.66 -13.97 4.76
CA HIS A 529 27.35 -14.53 5.07
C HIS A 529 26.71 -15.26 3.89
N VAL A 530 26.74 -14.65 2.69
CA VAL A 530 26.20 -15.26 1.47
C VAL A 530 26.99 -16.50 1.06
N MET A 531 28.33 -16.49 1.20
CA MET A 531 29.17 -17.66 0.92
C MET A 531 28.94 -18.78 1.94
N ALA A 532 28.82 -18.48 3.24
CA ALA A 532 28.50 -19.44 4.28
C ALA A 532 27.16 -20.14 4.04
N MET A 533 26.11 -19.38 3.69
CA MET A 533 24.79 -19.90 3.35
C MET A 533 24.81 -20.79 2.10
N ARG A 534 25.58 -20.44 1.07
CA ARG A 534 25.73 -21.26 -0.15
C ARG A 534 26.58 -22.52 0.07
N ALA A 535 27.57 -22.47 0.97
CA ALA A 535 28.42 -23.60 1.31
C ALA A 535 27.71 -24.70 2.14
N GLY A 536 26.42 -24.53 2.46
CA GLY A 536 25.62 -25.57 3.11
C GLY A 536 25.93 -25.79 4.60
N ARG A 537 26.77 -24.96 5.23
CA ARG A 537 27.10 -25.02 6.67
C ARG A 537 25.93 -24.50 7.52
N ARG A 538 24.80 -25.21 7.53
CA ARG A 538 23.57 -24.83 8.26
C ARG A 538 23.66 -24.89 9.79
N ALA A 539 24.80 -25.25 10.39
CA ALA A 539 24.93 -25.41 11.85
C ALA A 539 26.35 -25.14 12.38
N ALA A 540 27.16 -24.32 11.70
CA ALA A 540 28.51 -23.99 12.18
C ALA A 540 28.96 -22.58 11.74
N CYS A 541 28.46 -21.56 12.43
CA CYS A 541 29.11 -20.25 12.49
C CYS A 541 30.34 -20.37 13.40
N SER A 542 31.39 -21.03 12.90
CA SER A 542 32.62 -21.26 13.66
C SER A 542 33.83 -21.20 12.73
N SER A 543 34.80 -20.37 13.13
CA SER A 543 36.12 -20.21 12.52
C SER A 543 36.16 -19.52 11.13
N ALA A 544 36.09 -18.19 11.16
CA ALA A 544 37.12 -17.38 10.52
C ALA A 544 38.10 -16.92 11.62
N THR A 545 39.26 -17.56 11.74
CA THR A 545 40.24 -17.25 12.80
C THR A 545 40.95 -15.93 12.49
N VAL A 546 40.43 -14.81 12.98
CA VAL A 546 41.13 -13.53 12.98
C VAL A 546 41.95 -13.40 14.26
N THR A 547 43.25 -13.67 14.16
CA THR A 547 44.20 -13.43 15.24
C THR A 547 44.30 -11.92 15.55
N ARG A 548 43.76 -11.48 16.69
CA ARG A 548 44.18 -10.21 17.33
C ARG A 548 44.43 -10.44 18.82
N ALA A 549 45.48 -9.79 19.30
CA ALA A 549 46.01 -9.98 20.65
C ALA A 549 45.02 -9.57 21.75
N SER A 550 45.13 -10.24 22.89
CA SER A 550 44.38 -9.98 24.12
C SER A 550 44.59 -8.56 24.65
N SER A 551 43.49 -7.85 24.89
CA SER A 551 43.43 -6.79 25.90
C SER A 551 42.21 -7.00 26.78
N SER A 552 42.41 -7.66 27.91
CA SER A 552 41.38 -7.97 28.90
C SER A 552 40.86 -6.71 29.61
N GLN A 553 39.56 -6.43 29.47
CA GLN A 553 38.78 -5.71 30.49
C GLN A 553 37.40 -6.37 30.63
N GLU A 554 37.30 -7.33 31.54
CA GLU A 554 36.02 -7.75 32.07
C GLU A 554 35.42 -6.59 32.87
N ARG A 555 34.26 -6.09 32.44
CA ARG A 555 33.38 -5.25 33.26
C ARG A 555 32.03 -5.95 33.36
N SER A 556 31.44 -5.87 34.55
CA SER A 556 30.18 -6.52 34.96
C SER A 556 29.10 -6.54 33.87
N VAL A 557 28.83 -7.73 33.33
CA VAL A 557 27.99 -7.95 32.13
C VAL A 557 26.52 -7.56 32.33
N LEU A 558 26.00 -7.65 33.57
CA LEU A 558 24.57 -7.53 33.86
C LEU A 558 24.02 -6.10 33.99
N GLN A 559 24.86 -5.06 34.02
CA GLN A 559 24.44 -3.67 34.29
C GLN A 559 24.78 -2.69 33.15
N ALA A 560 25.16 -3.19 31.97
CA ALA A 560 25.65 -2.38 30.85
C ALA A 560 24.93 -2.66 29.51
N THR A 561 23.75 -3.30 29.57
CA THR A 561 22.95 -3.73 28.41
C THR A 561 21.76 -2.81 28.12
N SER A 562 21.21 -2.10 29.11
CA SER A 562 20.10 -1.14 28.97
C SER A 562 20.46 0.07 28.11
N ASP A 563 21.66 0.62 28.30
CA ASP A 563 22.05 1.94 27.79
C ASP A 563 22.60 1.90 26.34
N ARG A 564 22.50 0.75 25.67
CA ARG A 564 22.95 0.57 24.28
C ARG A 564 21.77 0.71 23.31
N PRO A 565 21.94 1.40 22.16
CA PRO A 565 20.87 1.55 21.18
C PRO A 565 20.37 0.19 20.67
N LEU A 566 19.09 0.10 20.34
CA LEU A 566 18.42 -1.13 19.92
C LEU A 566 19.13 -1.80 18.74
N LEU A 567 19.66 -1.02 17.79
CA LEU A 567 20.48 -1.54 16.69
C LEU A 567 21.67 -2.38 17.18
N GLN A 568 22.34 -1.97 18.26
CA GLN A 568 23.47 -2.70 18.83
C GLN A 568 23.03 -3.91 19.66
N ARG A 569 21.84 -3.85 20.27
CA ARG A 569 21.22 -4.99 20.99
C ARG A 569 20.76 -6.10 20.03
N LEU A 570 20.30 -5.75 18.82
CA LEU A 570 19.81 -6.73 17.82
C LEU A 570 20.93 -7.41 17.02
N LYS A 571 22.11 -6.80 16.91
CA LYS A 571 23.27 -7.37 16.19
C LYS A 571 23.75 -8.67 16.83
N ILE A 572 23.97 -9.69 16.00
CA ILE A 572 24.63 -10.94 16.41
C ILE A 572 26.12 -10.63 16.61
N SER A 573 26.67 -10.93 17.79
CA SER A 573 28.09 -10.70 18.04
C SER A 573 28.93 -11.78 17.36
N THR A 574 30.09 -11.41 16.81
CA THR A 574 31.02 -12.36 16.17
C THR A 574 31.55 -13.35 17.20
N GLY A 575 30.99 -14.57 17.22
CA GLY A 575 31.32 -15.63 18.19
C GLY A 575 30.14 -16.11 19.05
N GLU A 576 28.96 -15.48 18.96
CA GLU A 576 27.72 -16.01 19.55
C GLU A 576 27.19 -17.19 18.72
N ASN A 577 26.88 -18.32 19.38
CA ASN A 577 26.16 -19.42 18.75
C ASN A 577 24.70 -18.99 18.53
N PHE A 578 24.31 -18.77 17.28
CA PHE A 578 22.95 -18.43 16.89
C PHE A 578 22.29 -19.61 16.17
N ASP A 579 21.32 -20.25 16.82
CA ASP A 579 20.43 -21.22 16.16
C ASP A 579 19.13 -20.51 15.72
N ALA A 580 18.73 -20.71 14.47
CA ALA A 580 17.64 -19.96 13.87
C ALA A 580 16.33 -20.73 13.96
N ILE A 581 15.29 -20.12 14.55
CA ILE A 581 13.98 -20.78 14.71
C ILE A 581 13.42 -21.15 13.32
N PRO A 582 13.09 -22.44 13.05
CA PRO A 582 12.50 -22.84 11.79
C PRO A 582 11.17 -22.11 11.52
N HIS A 583 10.98 -21.63 10.28
CA HIS A 583 9.80 -20.83 9.91
C HIS A 583 8.45 -21.50 10.25
N GLN A 584 8.37 -22.84 10.18
CA GLN A 584 7.18 -23.59 10.56
C GLN A 584 6.83 -23.38 12.03
N LEU A 585 7.83 -23.45 12.91
CA LEU A 585 7.68 -23.35 14.35
C LEU A 585 7.45 -21.88 14.75
N LEU A 586 8.15 -20.95 14.10
CA LEU A 586 7.89 -19.51 14.24
C LEU A 586 6.47 -19.11 13.79
N ARG A 587 5.91 -19.74 12.73
CA ARG A 587 4.50 -19.56 12.35
C ARG A 587 3.57 -20.03 13.45
N LYS A 588 3.83 -21.19 14.06
CA LYS A 588 3.01 -21.68 15.18
C LYS A 588 3.07 -20.73 16.37
N TYR A 589 4.25 -20.23 16.71
CA TYR A 589 4.47 -19.24 17.75
C TYR A 589 3.67 -17.94 17.51
N VAL A 590 3.74 -17.38 16.30
CA VAL A 590 2.93 -16.20 15.91
C VAL A 590 1.43 -16.50 15.96
N GLY A 591 1.00 -17.68 15.51
CA GLY A 591 -0.39 -18.12 15.60
C GLY A 591 -0.90 -18.16 17.04
N TYR A 592 -0.10 -18.73 17.95
CA TYR A 592 -0.39 -18.80 19.38
C TYR A 592 -0.50 -17.40 20.00
N ALA A 593 0.52 -16.56 19.80
CA ALA A 593 0.56 -15.19 20.29
C ALA A 593 -0.66 -14.36 19.86
N ARG A 594 -1.08 -14.48 18.59
CA ARG A 594 -2.23 -13.74 18.05
C ARG A 594 -3.58 -14.24 18.56
N GLN A 595 -3.68 -15.53 18.89
CA GLN A 595 -4.90 -16.16 19.39
C GLN A 595 -5.12 -15.95 20.90
N TYR A 596 -4.06 -16.03 21.71
CA TYR A 596 -4.17 -16.07 23.17
C TYR A 596 -3.69 -14.80 23.89
N VAL A 597 -2.81 -13.98 23.30
CA VAL A 597 -2.22 -12.83 23.98
C VAL A 597 -2.87 -11.52 23.56
N HIS A 598 -3.52 -10.82 24.49
CA HIS A 598 -4.20 -9.55 24.26
C HIS A 598 -3.61 -8.42 25.12
N PRO A 599 -2.80 -7.52 24.52
CA PRO A 599 -2.21 -6.43 25.27
C PRO A 599 -3.15 -5.41 25.96
N LYS A 600 -2.61 -4.76 27.00
CA LYS A 600 -3.09 -3.59 27.75
C LYS A 600 -1.86 -2.70 27.99
N LEU A 601 -1.95 -1.39 27.77
CA LEU A 601 -0.87 -0.44 28.02
C LEU A 601 -0.78 -0.08 29.53
N SER A 602 0.43 0.15 30.05
CA SER A 602 0.70 0.70 31.37
C SER A 602 0.73 2.23 31.34
N PRO A 603 0.43 2.91 32.47
CA PRO A 603 0.44 4.36 32.52
C PRO A 603 1.83 4.97 32.23
N GLU A 604 2.92 4.28 32.59
CA GLU A 604 4.30 4.73 32.35
C GLU A 604 4.63 4.78 30.85
N ALA A 605 4.27 3.73 30.12
CA ALA A 605 4.45 3.67 28.67
C ALA A 605 3.57 4.71 27.95
N ALA A 606 2.38 5.01 28.48
CA ALA A 606 1.51 6.08 27.98
C ALA A 606 2.19 7.44 28.00
N GLN A 607 2.83 7.76 29.12
CA GLN A 607 3.51 9.04 29.33
C GLN A 607 4.67 9.21 28.34
N VAL A 608 5.53 8.21 28.19
CA VAL A 608 6.66 8.27 27.24
C VAL A 608 6.18 8.46 25.78
N LEU A 609 5.12 7.77 25.37
CA LEU A 609 4.53 7.95 24.03
C LEU A 609 3.91 9.34 23.85
N GLN A 610 3.21 9.85 24.87
CA GLN A 610 2.60 11.16 24.86
C GLN A 610 3.67 12.27 24.80
N GLU A 611 4.73 12.17 25.60
CA GLU A 611 5.85 13.10 25.60
C GLU A 611 6.54 13.14 24.24
N PHE A 612 6.86 11.98 23.65
CA PHE A 612 7.48 11.89 22.33
C PHE A 612 6.57 12.46 21.22
N TYR A 613 5.27 12.18 21.24
CA TYR A 613 4.32 12.77 20.29
C TYR A 613 4.22 14.30 20.42
N LEU A 614 4.25 14.82 21.66
CA LEU A 614 4.27 16.27 21.91
C LEU A 614 5.60 16.91 21.49
N GLU A 615 6.72 16.22 21.66
CA GLU A 615 8.04 16.65 21.18
C GLU A 615 8.05 16.76 19.65
N LEU A 616 7.66 15.68 18.96
CA LEU A 616 7.48 15.65 17.50
C LEU A 616 6.61 16.81 17.01
N ARG A 617 5.46 17.06 17.66
CA ARG A 617 4.53 18.13 17.27
C ARG A 617 5.07 19.54 17.56
N LYS A 618 5.98 19.71 18.52
CA LYS A 618 6.70 20.99 18.73
C LYS A 618 7.73 21.24 17.62
N GLN A 619 8.41 20.19 17.14
CA GLN A 619 9.40 20.30 16.07
C GLN A 619 8.76 20.68 14.71
N ASN A 620 7.55 20.19 14.43
CA ASN A 620 6.86 20.40 13.13
C ASN A 620 5.84 21.56 13.13
N GLN A 621 6.22 22.75 13.59
CA GLN A 621 5.38 23.97 13.52
C GLN A 621 5.56 24.80 12.23
N GLY A 622 6.41 24.36 11.29
CA GLY A 622 6.62 25.04 10.01
C GLY A 622 5.47 24.85 9.03
N ALA A 623 5.05 25.92 8.34
CA ALA A 623 3.90 25.92 7.42
C ALA A 623 4.07 25.02 6.18
N ASP A 624 5.33 24.71 5.79
CA ASP A 624 5.69 23.85 4.66
C ASP A 624 6.14 22.43 5.10
N SER A 625 5.70 21.98 6.29
CA SER A 625 5.99 20.65 6.85
C SER A 625 4.77 19.72 6.82
N THR A 626 5.00 18.41 6.73
CA THR A 626 3.93 17.41 6.87
C THR A 626 3.32 17.50 8.28
N PRO A 627 2.02 17.79 8.42
CA PRO A 627 1.41 17.93 9.73
C PRO A 627 1.42 16.58 10.46
N ILE A 628 2.00 16.56 11.66
CA ILE A 628 1.94 15.38 12.53
C ILE A 628 0.52 15.26 13.06
N THR A 629 -0.20 14.28 12.52
CA THR A 629 -1.58 13.97 12.88
C THR A 629 -1.64 12.99 14.04
N THR A 630 -2.82 12.88 14.67
CA THR A 630 -3.12 11.87 15.69
C THR A 630 -2.87 10.44 15.21
N ARG A 631 -2.92 10.18 13.88
CA ARG A 631 -2.54 8.88 13.32
C ARG A 631 -1.14 8.43 13.72
N GLN A 632 -0.18 9.34 13.89
CA GLN A 632 1.18 8.96 14.31
C GLN A 632 1.23 8.51 15.78
N LEU A 633 0.39 9.10 16.64
CA LEU A 633 0.18 8.61 18.00
C LEU A 633 -0.53 7.25 17.98
N GLU A 634 -1.54 7.07 17.12
CA GLU A 634 -2.17 5.75 16.91
C GLU A 634 -1.19 4.71 16.34
N SER A 635 -0.26 5.09 15.45
CA SER A 635 0.79 4.23 14.91
C SER A 635 1.72 3.75 16.01
N LEU A 636 2.24 4.69 16.81
CA LEU A 636 3.03 4.37 18.01
C LEU A 636 2.25 3.44 18.93
N ILE A 637 0.98 3.73 19.19
CA ILE A 637 0.05 2.91 19.96
C ILE A 637 -0.15 1.51 19.36
N ARG A 638 -0.29 1.34 18.04
CA ARG A 638 -0.43 0.00 17.42
C ARG A 638 0.85 -0.83 17.51
N LEU A 639 2.01 -0.16 17.56
CA LEU A 639 3.33 -0.80 17.64
C LEU A 639 3.74 -1.11 19.10
N THR A 640 3.34 -0.28 20.06
CA THR A 640 3.62 -0.41 21.50
C THR A 640 2.51 -1.06 22.31
N GLU A 641 1.29 -1.15 21.78
CA GLU A 641 0.13 -1.56 22.55
C GLU A 641 -0.80 -2.55 21.88
N VAL A 642 -1.65 -3.03 22.76
CA VAL A 642 -3.09 -2.89 22.60
C VAL A 642 -3.62 -2.12 23.83
N ASN A 643 -4.18 -0.92 23.68
CA ASN A 643 -5.00 -0.34 24.77
C ASN A 643 -6.34 -1.06 24.96
N ALA A 644 -6.87 -0.92 26.16
CA ALA A 644 -8.30 -0.93 26.42
C ALA A 644 -8.71 0.43 27.03
N SER A 645 -10.02 0.72 27.06
CA SER A 645 -10.54 2.04 27.44
C SER A 645 -10.06 2.53 28.82
N TRP A 646 -9.90 3.85 28.95
CA TRP A 646 -9.72 4.51 30.24
C TRP A 646 -10.97 4.33 31.10
N ASN A 647 -10.77 3.91 32.35
CA ASN A 647 -11.47 4.43 33.51
C ASN A 647 -10.58 4.22 34.73
N ALA A 648 -10.41 5.27 35.53
CA ALA A 648 -9.59 5.23 36.73
C ALA A 648 -10.44 4.81 37.93
N GLU A 649 -10.03 3.76 38.64
CA GLU A 649 -10.11 3.67 40.11
C GLU A 649 -9.43 2.39 40.62
N GLY A 650 -8.59 2.55 41.65
CA GLY A 650 -8.44 1.55 42.72
C GLY A 650 -7.52 0.33 42.52
N ILE A 651 -6.60 0.21 43.48
CA ILE A 651 -6.03 -1.02 44.07
C ILE A 651 -4.66 -1.49 43.55
N GLU A 652 -3.67 -1.33 44.43
CA GLU A 652 -2.33 -1.90 44.36
C GLU A 652 -2.35 -3.42 44.66
N SER A 653 -1.60 -4.23 43.91
CA SER A 653 -0.73 -5.30 44.45
C SER A 653 -0.17 -6.25 43.38
N ARG A 654 1.16 -6.41 43.42
CA ARG A 654 1.98 -7.59 43.03
C ARG A 654 2.03 -8.05 41.55
N GLU A 655 3.25 -8.46 41.20
CA GLU A 655 3.81 -9.04 39.96
C GLU A 655 3.41 -8.41 38.60
N ILE A 656 4.42 -7.89 37.89
CA ILE A 656 4.27 -6.90 36.81
C ILE A 656 5.25 -7.21 35.68
N ILE A 657 4.79 -7.78 34.55
CA ILE A 657 5.67 -8.14 33.40
C ILE A 657 4.98 -7.86 32.03
N PRO A 658 5.69 -7.36 30.98
CA PRO A 658 5.14 -6.20 30.23
C PRO A 658 5.01 -6.28 28.66
N LYS A 659 4.57 -5.23 27.95
CA LYS A 659 3.90 -5.16 26.61
C LYS A 659 4.23 -3.85 25.84
N ALA A 660 4.21 -3.78 24.49
CA ALA A 660 3.76 -4.79 23.50
C ALA A 660 4.80 -5.71 22.80
N ARG A 661 6.11 -5.56 23.04
CA ARG A 661 7.09 -6.63 22.76
C ARG A 661 6.70 -7.92 23.49
N SER A 662 5.84 -7.83 24.52
CA SER A 662 4.97 -8.91 25.01
C SER A 662 4.32 -9.86 24.01
N ARG A 663 3.93 -9.43 22.80
CA ARG A 663 3.12 -10.31 21.95
C ARG A 663 4.04 -11.34 21.32
N LEU A 664 5.24 -10.86 21.02
CA LEU A 664 6.43 -11.61 20.70
C LEU A 664 7.03 -12.34 21.92
N GLU A 665 6.80 -11.90 23.17
CA GLU A 665 7.34 -12.53 24.41
C GLU A 665 6.27 -13.21 25.33
N LEU A 666 5.02 -13.31 24.85
CA LEU A 666 3.81 -13.82 25.55
C LEU A 666 3.49 -13.21 26.95
N ARG A 667 3.64 -11.89 27.14
CA ARG A 667 3.54 -11.16 28.44
C ARG A 667 2.21 -10.36 28.63
N GLU A 668 1.94 -9.80 29.83
CA GLU A 668 0.59 -9.42 30.35
C GLU A 668 0.29 -7.94 30.82
N LYS A 669 1.23 -7.13 31.35
CA LYS A 669 1.06 -5.66 31.65
C LYS A 669 1.91 -4.83 30.65
N SER A 670 2.23 -3.53 30.75
CA SER A 670 3.05 -2.81 29.70
C SER A 670 4.33 -2.13 30.18
N THR A 671 5.35 -1.95 29.31
CA THR A 671 6.65 -1.37 29.71
C THR A 671 6.99 -0.08 29.01
N LYS A 672 7.68 0.76 29.78
CA LYS A 672 8.47 1.88 29.32
C LYS A 672 9.51 1.46 28.27
N GLU A 673 10.29 0.41 28.52
CA GLU A 673 11.31 -0.12 27.59
C GLU A 673 10.72 -0.53 26.23
N ASP A 674 9.57 -1.20 26.22
CA ASP A 674 8.88 -1.60 24.98
C ASP A 674 8.44 -0.36 24.17
N ALA A 675 8.10 0.75 24.85
CA ALA A 675 7.79 2.02 24.19
C ALA A 675 9.05 2.73 23.67
N GLU A 676 10.15 2.69 24.42
CA GLU A 676 11.44 3.26 24.00
C GLU A 676 12.03 2.52 22.78
N ASP A 677 12.01 1.19 22.78
CA ASP A 677 12.43 0.35 21.65
C ASP A 677 11.61 0.68 20.38
N VAL A 678 10.28 0.86 20.49
CA VAL A 678 9.41 1.25 19.35
C VAL A 678 9.64 2.70 18.92
N ILE A 679 9.93 3.61 19.84
CA ILE A 679 10.33 4.99 19.51
C ILE A 679 11.63 5.00 18.73
N GLU A 680 12.61 4.14 19.01
CA GLU A 680 13.83 4.01 18.20
C GLU A 680 13.52 3.52 16.77
N ILE A 681 12.66 2.51 16.62
CA ILE A 681 12.19 2.02 15.31
C ILE A 681 11.48 3.13 14.52
N MET A 682 10.60 3.91 15.18
CA MET A 682 9.90 5.04 14.55
C MET A 682 10.87 6.17 14.18
N LYS A 683 11.83 6.52 15.06
CA LYS A 683 12.88 7.50 14.78
C LYS A 683 13.73 7.08 13.58
N TYR A 684 14.09 5.81 13.45
CA TYR A 684 14.81 5.29 12.29
C TYR A 684 14.00 5.42 10.99
N SER A 685 12.69 5.12 11.02
CA SER A 685 11.79 5.35 9.90
C SER A 685 11.73 6.83 9.51
N MET A 686 11.56 7.73 10.48
CA MET A 686 11.50 9.18 10.25
C MET A 686 12.83 9.79 9.80
N LEU A 687 13.98 9.29 10.28
CA LEU A 687 15.31 9.69 9.82
C LEU A 687 15.47 9.43 8.32
N GLY A 688 15.02 8.28 7.82
CA GLY A 688 15.04 7.99 6.38
C GLY A 688 14.20 8.96 5.55
N THR A 689 13.06 9.42 6.07
CA THR A 689 12.10 10.26 5.32
C THR A 689 12.38 11.77 5.41
N TYR A 690 13.00 12.25 6.50
CA TYR A 690 13.20 13.68 6.78
C TYR A 690 14.67 14.11 6.95
N SER A 691 15.65 13.24 6.69
CA SER A 691 17.06 13.63 6.69
C SER A 691 17.51 14.22 5.35
N ASP A 692 18.24 15.33 5.45
CA ASP A 692 18.98 15.91 4.34
C ASP A 692 20.25 15.09 3.99
N GLU A 693 20.94 15.44 2.90
CA GLU A 693 22.19 14.79 2.46
C GLU A 693 23.28 14.71 3.56
N PHE A 694 23.20 15.58 4.57
CA PHE A 694 24.11 15.69 5.71
C PHE A 694 23.61 15.03 7.00
N GLY A 695 22.51 14.26 6.96
CA GLY A 695 22.00 13.49 8.11
C GLY A 695 21.28 14.30 9.19
N LYS A 696 21.11 15.61 9.00
CA LYS A 696 20.30 16.47 9.87
C LYS A 696 18.82 16.35 9.49
N LEU A 697 17.94 16.25 10.49
CA LEU A 697 16.49 16.29 10.30
C LEU A 697 16.11 17.72 9.84
N ASP A 698 15.61 17.87 8.61
CA ASP A 698 15.07 19.14 8.10
C ASP A 698 13.58 19.00 7.78
N PHE A 699 12.76 19.41 8.75
CA PHE A 699 11.31 19.33 8.67
C PHE A 699 10.69 20.43 7.79
N GLU A 700 11.43 21.42 7.29
CA GLU A 700 10.91 22.43 6.32
C GLU A 700 10.61 21.82 4.94
N ARG A 701 10.92 20.54 4.72
CA ARG A 701 11.06 19.93 3.38
C ARG A 701 9.88 19.06 2.95
N SER A 702 8.64 19.57 2.88
CA SER A 702 7.58 18.80 2.18
C SER A 702 6.36 19.55 1.59
N GLN A 703 6.03 19.11 0.37
CA GLN A 703 4.70 19.06 -0.29
C GLN A 703 4.37 20.04 -1.41
N HIS A 704 4.88 21.27 -1.44
CA HIS A 704 4.68 22.16 -2.60
C HIS A 704 5.94 22.27 -3.47
N GLY A 705 5.91 21.57 -4.61
CA GLY A 705 7.02 21.54 -5.55
C GLY A 705 7.36 22.93 -6.12
N SER A 706 8.54 23.43 -5.77
CA SER A 706 9.26 24.39 -6.60
C SER A 706 10.74 24.04 -6.58
N GLY A 707 11.34 23.94 -7.78
CA GLY A 707 12.76 23.62 -7.91
C GLY A 707 13.66 24.70 -7.32
N MET A 708 14.87 24.29 -6.91
CA MET A 708 16.04 25.08 -6.51
C MET A 708 15.89 26.62 -6.64
N SER A 709 15.27 27.28 -5.65
CA SER A 709 15.28 28.74 -5.60
C SER A 709 16.68 29.27 -5.22
N ASN A 710 17.06 30.45 -5.70
CA ASN A 710 18.34 31.08 -5.34
C ASN A 710 18.51 31.29 -3.81
N ARG A 711 17.42 31.29 -3.03
CA ARG A 711 17.43 31.38 -1.57
C ARG A 711 17.93 30.08 -0.90
N SER A 712 17.64 28.91 -1.49
CA SER A 712 18.18 27.64 -0.96
C SER A 712 19.66 27.45 -1.32
N GLN A 713 20.12 27.92 -2.48
CA GLN A 713 21.55 27.93 -2.81
C GLN A 713 22.36 28.76 -1.81
N ALA A 714 21.84 29.93 -1.40
CA ALA A 714 22.47 30.75 -0.37
C ALA A 714 22.50 30.06 1.01
N LYS A 715 21.39 29.43 1.45
CA LYS A 715 21.38 28.59 2.68
C LYS A 715 22.46 27.49 2.59
N ARG A 716 22.54 26.77 1.46
CA ARG A 716 23.47 25.65 1.21
C ARG A 716 24.95 26.09 1.22
N PHE A 717 25.25 27.30 0.75
CA PHE A 717 26.59 27.89 0.84
C PHE A 717 26.97 28.24 2.29
N VAL A 718 26.04 28.86 3.04
CA VAL A 718 26.28 29.22 4.45
C VAL A 718 26.45 27.98 5.32
N SER A 719 25.66 26.91 5.11
CA SER A 719 25.81 25.65 5.84
C SER A 719 27.11 24.90 5.49
N ALA A 720 27.57 25.00 4.25
CA ALA A 720 28.87 24.47 3.88
C ALA A 720 30.00 25.25 4.59
N LEU A 721 29.91 26.58 4.65
CA LEU A 721 30.88 27.41 5.37
C LEU A 721 30.90 27.12 6.86
N SER A 722 29.75 26.94 7.53
CA SER A 722 29.74 26.54 8.93
C SER A 722 30.39 25.16 9.13
N SER A 723 30.13 24.20 8.23
CA SER A 723 30.76 22.86 8.30
C SER A 723 32.28 22.88 8.09
N VAL A 724 32.80 23.82 7.28
CA VAL A 724 34.25 24.00 7.12
C VAL A 724 34.83 24.72 8.35
N ALA A 725 34.14 25.74 8.88
CA ALA A 725 34.57 26.46 10.08
C ALA A 725 34.66 25.54 11.31
N GLU A 726 33.68 24.64 11.48
CA GLU A 726 33.68 23.62 12.54
C GLU A 726 34.83 22.62 12.39
N ARG A 727 35.19 22.24 11.15
CA ARG A 727 36.30 21.31 10.88
C ARG A 727 37.68 21.94 11.04
N THR A 728 37.84 23.22 10.73
CA THR A 728 39.13 23.93 10.78
C THR A 728 39.30 24.81 12.02
N TYR A 729 38.29 24.85 12.91
CA TYR A 729 38.20 25.75 14.07
C TYR A 729 38.49 27.23 13.74
N ASN A 730 38.20 27.65 12.51
CA ASN A 730 38.52 28.98 12.02
C ASN A 730 37.29 29.64 11.36
N ASN A 731 36.89 30.79 11.92
CA ASN A 731 35.74 31.57 11.48
C ASN A 731 36.08 32.64 10.42
N LEU A 732 37.36 32.77 10.04
CA LEU A 732 37.86 33.71 9.05
C LEU A 732 38.21 32.98 7.74
N PHE A 733 37.45 33.28 6.69
CA PHE A 733 37.65 32.73 5.34
C PHE A 733 38.24 33.76 4.39
N ASP A 734 39.26 33.39 3.63
CA ASP A 734 39.73 34.21 2.52
C ASP A 734 38.80 34.13 1.29
N LEU A 735 38.79 35.18 0.49
CA LEU A 735 37.98 35.31 -0.72
C LEU A 735 38.30 34.22 -1.75
N GLN A 736 39.51 33.66 -1.76
CA GLN A 736 39.84 32.49 -2.59
C GLN A 736 39.22 31.19 -2.07
N GLN A 737 39.21 30.98 -0.75
CA GLN A 737 38.59 29.81 -0.11
C GLN A 737 37.07 29.81 -0.31
N LEU A 738 36.42 30.97 -0.13
CA LEU A 738 35.00 31.17 -0.43
C LEU A 738 34.66 30.79 -1.89
N ARG A 739 35.52 31.15 -2.85
CA ARG A 739 35.37 30.79 -4.27
C ARG A 739 35.68 29.32 -4.58
N HIS A 740 36.47 28.63 -3.75
CA HIS A 740 36.71 27.19 -3.88
C HIS A 740 35.46 26.41 -3.47
N ILE A 741 34.94 26.70 -2.28
CA ILE A 741 33.72 26.09 -1.72
C ILE A 741 32.51 26.36 -2.63
N ALA A 742 32.39 27.57 -3.19
CA ALA A 742 31.34 27.89 -4.16
C ALA A 742 31.46 27.07 -5.48
N ARG A 743 32.68 26.72 -5.90
CA ARG A 743 32.95 25.87 -7.07
C ARG A 743 32.61 24.41 -6.81
N GLU A 744 32.98 23.87 -5.65
CA GLU A 744 32.60 22.50 -5.23
C GLU A 744 31.07 22.34 -5.18
N LEU A 745 30.35 23.36 -4.72
CA LEU A 745 28.89 23.38 -4.65
C LEU A 745 28.19 23.73 -5.98
N GLN A 746 28.95 23.91 -7.08
CA GLN A 746 28.47 24.33 -8.41
C GLN A 746 27.60 25.60 -8.41
N ILE A 747 27.84 26.54 -7.49
CA ILE A 747 27.08 27.79 -7.41
C ILE A 747 27.52 28.71 -8.56
N ARG A 748 26.59 29.04 -9.46
CA ARG A 748 26.84 29.93 -10.60
C ARG A 748 27.01 31.37 -10.12
N TYR A 749 28.25 31.83 -10.02
CA TYR A 749 28.59 33.25 -9.94
C TYR A 749 29.03 33.76 -11.31
N GLU A 750 28.54 34.93 -11.72
CA GLU A 750 29.03 35.57 -12.95
C GLU A 750 30.39 36.22 -12.70
N ASN A 751 31.32 36.06 -13.64
CA ASN A 751 32.56 36.83 -13.65
C ASN A 751 32.31 38.17 -14.39
N PRO A 752 32.46 39.34 -13.73
CA PRO A 752 32.32 40.62 -14.40
C PRO A 752 33.52 40.95 -15.31
N TRP A 753 34.68 40.33 -15.08
CA TRP A 753 35.91 40.55 -15.84
C TRP A 753 36.03 39.53 -16.98
N THR A 754 35.26 39.71 -18.03
CA THR A 754 35.38 38.97 -19.30
C THR A 754 36.05 39.83 -20.37
N ILE A 755 36.67 39.19 -21.36
CA ILE A 755 37.38 39.88 -22.44
C ILE A 755 36.43 40.83 -23.22
N PRO A 756 35.18 40.43 -23.58
CA PRO A 756 34.21 41.34 -24.21
C PRO A 756 33.93 42.59 -23.38
N ASN A 757 33.66 42.45 -22.08
CA ASN A 757 33.33 43.59 -21.20
C ASN A 757 34.47 44.62 -21.16
N ILE A 758 35.73 44.17 -21.20
CA ILE A 758 36.91 45.06 -21.20
C ILE A 758 37.03 45.81 -22.54
N LEU A 759 36.77 45.13 -23.67
CA LEU A 759 36.77 45.75 -25.00
C LEU A 759 35.67 46.82 -25.11
N SER A 760 34.43 46.51 -24.71
CA SER A 760 33.31 47.46 -24.74
C SER A 760 33.53 48.67 -23.81
N MET A 761 34.15 48.47 -22.63
CA MET A 761 34.58 49.57 -21.75
C MET A 761 35.69 50.43 -22.38
N ALA A 762 36.65 49.82 -23.08
CA ALA A 762 37.67 50.57 -23.82
C ALA A 762 37.05 51.38 -24.97
N ARG A 763 36.06 50.84 -25.70
CA ARG A 763 35.31 51.56 -26.74
C ARG A 763 34.59 52.80 -26.17
N MET A 764 33.98 52.69 -24.99
CA MET A 764 33.39 53.86 -24.29
C MET A 764 34.43 54.93 -23.93
N GLY A 765 35.63 54.54 -23.51
CA GLY A 765 36.72 55.47 -23.21
C GLY A 765 37.35 56.12 -24.44
N LEU A 766 37.36 55.44 -25.59
CA LEU A 766 37.88 55.95 -26.86
C LEU A 766 36.92 56.92 -27.56
N ALA A 767 35.60 56.84 -27.31
CA ALA A 767 34.62 57.67 -28.00
C ALA A 767 34.87 59.20 -27.87
N PRO A 768 35.16 59.77 -26.68
CA PRO A 768 35.46 61.20 -26.56
C PRO A 768 36.78 61.60 -27.22
N VAL A 769 37.80 60.74 -27.17
CA VAL A 769 39.11 60.97 -27.82
C VAL A 769 38.94 61.06 -29.34
N LEU A 770 38.16 60.15 -29.91
CA LEU A 770 37.83 60.16 -31.33
C LEU A 770 36.98 61.39 -31.70
N GLY A 771 36.03 61.77 -30.84
CA GLY A 771 35.25 63.00 -31.01
C GLY A 771 36.09 64.28 -30.98
N TYR A 772 37.16 64.32 -30.17
CA TYR A 772 38.13 65.42 -30.11
C TYR A 772 38.96 65.51 -31.41
N LEU A 773 39.50 64.39 -31.89
CA LEU A 773 40.28 64.33 -33.14
C LEU A 773 39.52 64.80 -34.38
N ILE A 774 38.19 64.60 -34.42
CA ILE A 774 37.32 65.10 -35.50
C ILE A 774 37.17 66.63 -35.44
N VAL A 775 37.11 67.20 -34.24
CA VAL A 775 36.97 68.65 -34.04
C VAL A 775 38.28 69.40 -34.29
N GLU A 776 39.43 68.77 -34.08
CA GLU A 776 40.75 69.28 -34.51
C GLU A 776 41.06 69.06 -36.01
N GLU A 777 40.08 68.63 -36.82
CA GLU A 777 40.25 68.36 -38.26
C GLU A 777 41.32 67.28 -38.60
N ASN A 778 41.75 66.49 -37.62
CA ASN A 778 42.76 65.44 -37.74
C ASN A 778 42.17 64.12 -38.32
N PHE A 779 41.48 64.23 -39.47
CA PHE A 779 40.65 63.17 -40.05
C PHE A 779 41.40 61.85 -40.34
N ASN A 780 42.68 61.91 -40.72
CA ASN A 780 43.50 60.71 -40.98
C ASN A 780 43.64 59.82 -39.73
N VAL A 781 43.89 60.43 -38.57
CA VAL A 781 44.02 59.70 -37.30
C VAL A 781 42.63 59.27 -36.80
N ALA A 782 41.63 60.15 -36.92
CA ALA A 782 40.24 59.83 -36.56
C ALA A 782 39.69 58.62 -37.33
N LEU A 783 39.96 58.51 -38.64
CA LEU A 783 39.56 57.38 -39.49
C LEU A 783 40.25 56.08 -39.04
N GLY A 784 41.55 56.14 -38.71
CA GLY A 784 42.29 54.98 -38.18
C GLY A 784 41.73 54.46 -36.84
N VAL A 785 41.45 55.37 -35.90
CA VAL A 785 40.85 54.99 -34.60
C VAL A 785 39.40 54.52 -34.77
N PHE A 786 38.65 55.08 -35.73
CA PHE A 786 37.29 54.61 -36.06
C PHE A 786 37.29 53.16 -36.57
N VAL A 787 38.21 52.81 -37.48
CA VAL A 787 38.37 51.44 -37.97
C VAL A 787 38.75 50.49 -36.82
N LEU A 788 39.65 50.91 -35.92
CA LEU A 788 40.01 50.13 -34.72
C LEU A 788 38.80 49.90 -33.79
N ALA A 789 37.95 50.91 -33.59
CA ALA A 789 36.71 50.79 -32.82
C ALA A 789 35.70 49.83 -33.48
N GLY A 790 35.60 49.83 -34.81
CA GLY A 790 34.77 48.87 -35.55
C GLY A 790 35.29 47.42 -35.49
N VAL A 791 36.61 47.22 -35.54
CA VAL A 791 37.22 45.88 -35.40
C VAL A 791 37.02 45.31 -33.99
N THR A 792 37.09 46.15 -32.97
CA THR A 792 36.88 45.70 -31.57
C THR A 792 35.44 45.25 -31.29
N ASP A 793 34.44 45.91 -31.89
CA ASP A 793 33.01 45.49 -31.86
C ASP A 793 32.76 44.12 -32.54
N LEU A 794 33.43 43.86 -33.66
CA LEU A 794 33.33 42.54 -34.32
C LEU A 794 34.00 41.44 -33.48
N LEU A 795 35.09 41.76 -32.79
CA LEU A 795 35.83 40.83 -31.93
C LEU A 795 35.07 40.49 -30.65
N ASP A 796 34.55 41.47 -29.90
CA ASP A 796 33.82 41.19 -28.65
C ASP A 796 32.55 40.37 -28.92
N GLY A 797 31.80 40.71 -29.97
CA GLY A 797 30.63 39.97 -30.44
C GLY A 797 30.95 38.55 -30.95
N PHE A 798 32.16 38.28 -31.46
CA PHE A 798 32.61 36.94 -31.86
C PHE A 798 33.04 36.10 -30.64
N ILE A 799 33.87 36.68 -29.77
CA ILE A 799 34.39 36.08 -28.52
C ILE A 799 33.23 35.65 -27.62
N ALA A 800 32.21 36.49 -27.44
CA ALA A 800 31.05 36.21 -26.60
C ALA A 800 30.10 35.12 -27.16
N ARG A 801 30.18 34.81 -28.46
CA ARG A 801 29.38 33.75 -29.11
C ARG A 801 30.10 32.40 -29.11
N ASN A 802 31.42 32.41 -29.34
CA ASN A 802 32.18 31.17 -29.56
C ASN A 802 32.73 30.55 -28.26
N TRP A 803 32.92 31.32 -27.19
CA TRP A 803 33.41 30.79 -25.91
C TRP A 803 32.36 30.90 -24.79
N ALA A 804 31.81 29.74 -24.40
CA ALA A 804 30.77 29.64 -23.37
C ALA A 804 31.16 30.28 -22.02
N ASN A 805 32.45 30.25 -21.67
CA ASN A 805 32.97 30.78 -20.39
C ASN A 805 33.15 32.32 -20.38
N GLN A 806 32.98 33.01 -21.51
CA GLN A 806 33.14 34.47 -21.64
C GLN A 806 31.80 35.23 -21.72
N LYS A 807 30.67 34.52 -21.66
CA LYS A 807 29.34 35.11 -21.74
C LYS A 807 28.89 35.64 -20.37
N SER A 808 28.73 36.96 -20.25
CA SER A 808 28.28 37.65 -19.03
C SER A 808 26.92 38.34 -19.27
N ALA A 809 26.03 38.37 -18.27
CA ALA A 809 24.80 39.16 -18.38
C ALA A 809 25.10 40.67 -18.40
N LEU A 810 26.17 41.10 -17.72
CA LEU A 810 26.67 42.47 -17.74
C LEU A 810 27.04 42.90 -19.17
N GLY A 811 27.84 42.09 -19.89
CA GLY A 811 28.21 42.36 -21.29
C GLY A 811 27.00 42.52 -22.19
N SER A 812 26.01 41.62 -22.07
CA SER A 812 24.77 41.69 -22.87
C SER A 812 23.95 42.99 -22.73
N ALA A 813 24.22 43.79 -21.70
CA ALA A 813 23.64 45.12 -21.50
C ALA A 813 24.65 46.27 -21.75
N LEU A 814 25.95 46.02 -21.65
CA LEU A 814 27.01 47.02 -21.78
C LEU A 814 27.42 47.24 -23.24
N ASP A 815 27.51 46.19 -24.05
CA ASP A 815 27.91 46.30 -25.46
C ASP A 815 26.96 47.23 -26.25
N PRO A 816 25.61 47.06 -26.20
CA PRO A 816 24.69 47.94 -26.94
C PRO A 816 24.64 49.39 -26.42
N LEU A 817 25.12 49.62 -25.19
CA LEU A 817 25.22 50.94 -24.58
C LEU A 817 26.51 51.65 -25.02
N ALA A 818 27.62 50.91 -25.12
CA ALA A 818 28.88 51.39 -25.68
C ALA A 818 28.70 51.86 -27.13
N ASP A 819 28.03 51.06 -27.97
CA ASP A 819 27.70 51.39 -29.36
C ASP A 819 26.95 52.73 -29.48
N LYS A 820 25.93 52.90 -28.63
CA LYS A 820 25.05 54.08 -28.66
C LYS A 820 25.78 55.35 -28.23
N ILE A 821 26.67 55.25 -27.24
CA ILE A 821 27.51 56.37 -26.81
C ILE A 821 28.52 56.72 -27.90
N LEU A 822 29.22 55.73 -28.47
CA LEU A 822 30.20 55.93 -29.54
C LEU A 822 29.57 56.63 -30.75
N ILE A 823 28.44 56.12 -31.25
CA ILE A 823 27.70 56.72 -32.37
C ILE A 823 27.21 58.13 -32.02
N SER A 824 26.70 58.37 -30.81
CA SER A 824 26.21 59.70 -30.41
C SER A 824 27.33 60.75 -30.40
N VAL A 825 28.51 60.41 -29.85
CA VAL A 825 29.68 61.31 -29.85
C VAL A 825 30.17 61.58 -31.27
N LEU A 826 30.26 60.54 -32.10
CA LEU A 826 30.63 60.65 -33.52
C LEU A 826 29.75 61.64 -34.29
N TYR A 827 28.42 61.52 -34.20
CA TYR A 827 27.50 62.40 -34.91
C TYR A 827 27.56 63.85 -34.41
N VAL A 828 27.73 64.08 -33.09
CA VAL A 828 27.91 65.43 -32.54
C VAL A 828 29.20 66.05 -33.10
N SER A 829 30.34 65.36 -33.00
CA SER A 829 31.62 65.89 -33.50
C SER A 829 31.62 66.14 -35.01
N LEU A 830 31.03 65.24 -35.81
CA LEU A 830 30.91 65.44 -37.27
C LEU A 830 29.98 66.61 -37.63
N THR A 831 29.01 66.95 -36.77
CA THR A 831 28.16 68.14 -36.94
C THR A 831 28.93 69.40 -36.57
N CYS A 832 29.75 69.38 -35.52
CA CYS A 832 30.65 70.49 -35.17
C CYS A 832 31.69 70.77 -36.25
N ALA A 833 32.16 69.73 -36.96
CA ALA A 833 33.02 69.83 -38.14
C ALA A 833 32.27 70.20 -39.44
N ASN A 834 30.98 70.55 -39.38
CA ASN A 834 30.11 70.89 -40.52
C ASN A 834 29.95 69.81 -41.62
N LEU A 835 30.33 68.56 -41.36
CA LEU A 835 30.26 67.44 -42.32
C LEU A 835 28.89 66.74 -42.38
N ILE A 836 28.01 67.00 -41.41
CA ILE A 836 26.66 66.43 -41.31
C ILE A 836 25.66 67.54 -40.92
N PRO A 837 24.49 67.63 -41.58
CA PRO A 837 23.48 68.63 -41.23
C PRO A 837 22.85 68.40 -39.85
N VAL A 838 22.81 69.46 -39.03
CA VAL A 838 22.19 69.52 -37.70
C VAL A 838 20.85 68.76 -37.57
N PRO A 839 19.85 68.91 -38.48
CA PRO A 839 18.57 68.19 -38.35
C PRO A 839 18.68 66.66 -38.46
N LEU A 840 19.69 66.10 -39.13
CA LEU A 840 19.90 64.66 -39.18
C LEU A 840 20.44 64.14 -37.85
N THR A 841 21.43 64.83 -37.30
CA THR A 841 22.04 64.51 -36.00
C THR A 841 21.03 64.62 -34.85
N SER A 842 20.22 65.68 -34.81
CA SER A 842 19.22 65.86 -33.75
C SER A 842 18.17 64.74 -33.75
N MET A 843 17.72 64.30 -34.93
CA MET A 843 16.78 63.19 -35.06
C MET A 843 17.37 61.85 -34.59
N ILE A 844 18.64 61.58 -34.90
CA ILE A 844 19.34 60.36 -34.46
C ILE A 844 19.46 60.31 -32.94
N ILE A 845 19.94 61.40 -32.33
CA ILE A 845 20.14 61.50 -30.87
C ILE A 845 18.80 61.40 -30.13
N LEU A 846 17.75 62.08 -30.61
CA LEU A 846 16.43 62.04 -30.00
C LEU A 846 15.83 60.62 -30.00
N ARG A 847 15.95 59.88 -31.12
CA ARG A 847 15.52 58.48 -31.22
C ARG A 847 16.27 57.59 -30.23
N ASP A 848 17.59 57.71 -30.19
CA ASP A 848 18.43 56.81 -29.38
C ASP A 848 18.28 57.09 -27.88
N ALA A 849 18.15 58.37 -27.48
CA ALA A 849 17.79 58.76 -26.12
C ALA A 849 16.41 58.21 -25.69
N ALA A 850 15.41 58.27 -26.57
CA ALA A 850 14.08 57.72 -26.30
C ALA A 850 14.10 56.19 -26.10
N LEU A 851 14.92 55.47 -26.88
CA LEU A 851 15.11 54.03 -26.72
C LEU A 851 15.78 53.68 -25.38
N ILE A 852 16.83 54.41 -24.99
CA ILE A 852 17.52 54.23 -23.70
C ILE A 852 16.55 54.49 -22.53
N ALA A 853 15.78 55.58 -22.59
CA ALA A 853 14.77 55.90 -21.58
C ALA A 853 13.69 54.82 -21.46
N ALA A 854 13.25 54.23 -22.58
CA ALA A 854 12.30 53.12 -22.58
C ALA A 854 12.86 51.86 -21.89
N VAL A 855 14.15 51.54 -22.05
CA VAL A 855 14.80 50.41 -21.35
C VAL A 855 14.75 50.62 -19.84
N PHE A 856 15.15 51.80 -19.37
CA PHE A 856 15.14 52.15 -17.95
C PHE A 856 13.72 52.14 -17.36
N TYR A 857 12.73 52.66 -18.09
CA TYR A 857 11.32 52.61 -17.67
C TYR A 857 10.79 51.17 -17.53
N VAL A 858 11.08 50.31 -18.52
CA VAL A 858 10.69 48.88 -18.47
C VAL A 858 11.34 48.18 -17.28
N ARG A 859 12.66 48.38 -17.06
CA ARG A 859 13.40 47.84 -15.91
C ARG A 859 12.79 48.30 -14.58
N TYR A 860 12.42 49.56 -14.44
CA TYR A 860 11.79 50.09 -13.23
C TYR A 860 10.45 49.41 -12.92
N LYS A 861 9.64 49.16 -13.95
CA LYS A 861 8.33 48.52 -13.81
C LYS A 861 8.41 47.02 -13.51
N THR A 862 9.48 46.32 -13.94
CA THR A 862 9.66 44.87 -13.75
C THR A 862 10.33 44.47 -12.44
N LEU A 863 10.90 45.40 -11.64
CA LEU A 863 11.43 45.06 -10.31
C LEU A 863 10.32 44.76 -9.29
N SER A 864 10.48 43.62 -8.60
CA SER A 864 9.69 43.23 -7.42
C SER A 864 9.98 44.14 -6.22
N PRO A 865 8.99 44.43 -5.36
CA PRO A 865 9.19 45.24 -4.16
C PRO A 865 10.11 44.52 -3.14
N PRO A 866 10.86 45.27 -2.31
CA PRO A 866 11.04 46.72 -2.33
C PRO A 866 11.96 47.19 -3.48
N ARG A 867 11.65 48.38 -4.03
CA ARG A 867 12.37 49.01 -5.14
C ARG A 867 13.40 50.01 -4.61
N THR A 868 14.63 49.57 -4.37
CA THR A 868 15.76 50.43 -3.98
C THR A 868 16.67 50.76 -5.17
N LEU A 869 17.33 51.92 -5.13
CA LEU A 869 18.30 52.33 -6.17
C LEU A 869 19.44 51.31 -6.33
N SER A 870 19.95 50.78 -5.22
CA SER A 870 21.00 49.74 -5.22
C SER A 870 20.59 48.47 -5.96
N ARG A 871 19.31 48.07 -5.87
CA ARG A 871 18.77 46.90 -6.56
C ARG A 871 18.46 47.18 -8.03
N TYR A 872 18.06 48.41 -8.34
CA TYR A 872 17.79 48.86 -9.70
C TYR A 872 19.05 48.80 -10.58
N PHE A 873 20.18 49.32 -10.09
CA PHE A 873 21.46 49.33 -10.81
C PHE A 873 22.27 48.02 -10.73
N ASN A 874 21.85 47.05 -9.92
CA ASN A 874 22.58 45.79 -9.78
C ASN A 874 22.54 44.97 -11.09
N PRO A 875 23.69 44.64 -11.72
CA PRO A 875 23.74 43.99 -13.02
C PRO A 875 23.25 42.54 -12.99
N CYS A 876 23.30 41.86 -11.84
CA CYS A 876 22.92 40.45 -11.71
C CYS A 876 21.40 40.21 -11.81
N TYR A 877 20.57 41.25 -11.85
CA TYR A 877 19.11 41.16 -12.02
C TYR A 877 18.67 41.61 -13.42
N ALA A 878 18.95 40.79 -14.43
CA ALA A 878 18.50 40.99 -15.80
C ALA A 878 16.99 40.69 -15.95
N THR A 879 16.12 41.65 -15.56
CA THR A 879 14.66 41.44 -15.54
C THR A 879 13.97 41.50 -16.91
N ALA A 880 14.61 42.08 -17.93
CA ALA A 880 14.08 42.17 -19.29
C ALA A 880 15.20 42.19 -20.33
N GLN A 881 15.01 41.47 -21.43
CA GLN A 881 15.83 41.59 -22.65
C GLN A 881 15.00 42.21 -23.77
N LEU A 882 15.54 43.26 -24.38
CA LEU A 882 15.02 43.86 -25.60
C LEU A 882 15.63 43.17 -26.81
N LYS A 883 14.82 42.50 -27.62
CA LYS A 883 15.26 41.94 -28.90
C LYS A 883 15.25 43.07 -29.96
N PRO A 884 16.40 43.47 -30.53
CA PRO A 884 16.43 44.50 -31.56
C PRO A 884 15.72 44.02 -32.83
N THR A 885 14.89 44.88 -33.42
CA THR A 885 14.21 44.57 -34.68
C THR A 885 15.21 44.56 -35.84
N PHE A 886 14.90 43.80 -36.91
CA PHE A 886 15.74 43.76 -38.11
C PHE A 886 15.92 45.16 -38.73
N ILE A 887 14.85 45.95 -38.78
CA ILE A 887 14.85 47.36 -39.23
C ILE A 887 15.81 48.21 -38.40
N SER A 888 15.87 48.00 -37.07
CA SER A 888 16.82 48.71 -36.20
C SER A 888 18.28 48.38 -36.53
N LYS A 889 18.59 47.10 -36.78
CA LYS A 889 19.94 46.66 -37.17
C LYS A 889 20.37 47.24 -38.52
N MET A 890 19.47 47.24 -39.50
CA MET A 890 19.72 47.89 -40.79
C MET A 890 20.00 49.38 -40.62
N ASN A 891 19.20 50.08 -39.81
CA ASN A 891 19.41 51.49 -39.55
C ASN A 891 20.78 51.78 -38.89
N THR A 892 21.20 50.99 -37.89
CA THR A 892 22.53 51.16 -37.29
C THR A 892 23.68 50.88 -38.26
N ALA A 893 23.51 49.92 -39.18
CA ALA A 893 24.51 49.67 -40.23
C ALA A 893 24.61 50.86 -41.21
N VAL A 894 23.47 51.40 -41.65
CA VAL A 894 23.41 52.61 -42.50
C VAL A 894 24.03 53.82 -41.79
N GLN A 895 23.76 54.00 -40.48
CA GLN A 895 24.39 55.05 -39.67
C GLN A 895 25.92 54.94 -39.61
N LEU A 896 26.46 53.73 -39.43
CA LEU A 896 27.91 53.51 -39.42
C LEU A 896 28.54 53.73 -40.81
N ILE A 897 27.86 53.33 -41.88
CA ILE A 897 28.29 53.60 -43.27
C ILE A 897 28.31 55.12 -43.53
N LEU A 898 27.31 55.87 -43.05
CA LEU A 898 27.32 57.33 -43.16
C LEU A 898 28.49 57.95 -42.37
N VAL A 899 28.72 57.54 -41.13
CA VAL A 899 29.87 58.04 -40.34
C VAL A 899 31.19 57.75 -41.04
N ALA A 900 31.39 56.53 -41.56
CA ALA A 900 32.59 56.16 -42.31
C ALA A 900 32.77 57.01 -43.58
N ALA A 901 31.69 57.19 -44.36
CA ALA A 901 31.70 57.99 -45.58
C ALA A 901 31.96 59.49 -45.30
N SER A 902 31.39 60.04 -44.23
CA SER A 902 31.63 61.43 -43.78
C SER A 902 33.05 61.64 -43.24
N LEU A 903 33.63 60.67 -42.53
CA LEU A 903 35.03 60.74 -42.06
C LEU A 903 36.05 60.62 -43.20
N ALA A 904 35.73 59.85 -44.23
CA ALA A 904 36.59 59.69 -45.41
C ALA A 904 36.42 60.82 -46.44
N ALA A 905 35.33 61.61 -46.41
CA ALA A 905 35.07 62.66 -47.39
C ALA A 905 36.14 63.78 -47.42
N PRO A 906 36.70 64.27 -46.29
CA PRO A 906 37.84 65.18 -46.28
C PRO A 906 39.15 64.52 -46.73
N VAL A 907 39.33 63.23 -46.43
CA VAL A 907 40.57 62.49 -46.75
C VAL A 907 40.72 62.24 -48.26
N PHE A 908 39.60 62.02 -48.96
CA PHE A 908 39.56 61.75 -50.40
C PHE A 908 38.90 62.87 -51.22
N ASN A 909 38.71 64.07 -50.65
CA ASN A 909 38.19 65.27 -51.32
C ASN A 909 36.83 65.10 -52.06
N TYR A 910 35.82 64.49 -51.42
CA TYR A 910 34.47 64.32 -52.02
C TYR A 910 33.31 64.92 -51.20
N VAL A 911 33.59 65.89 -50.33
CA VAL A 911 32.64 66.48 -49.35
C VAL A 911 31.28 66.87 -49.95
N ASP A 912 31.25 67.53 -51.10
CA ASP A 912 30.00 67.98 -51.75
C ASP A 912 29.36 66.95 -52.73
N SER A 913 29.78 65.68 -52.68
CA SER A 913 29.29 64.67 -53.61
C SER A 913 27.80 64.34 -53.42
N ILE A 914 27.10 64.16 -54.55
CA ILE A 914 25.68 63.77 -54.56
C ILE A 914 25.45 62.44 -53.82
N TYR A 915 26.45 61.56 -53.80
CA TYR A 915 26.43 60.29 -53.08
C TYR A 915 26.29 60.49 -51.57
N LEU A 916 27.03 61.42 -50.96
CA LEU A 916 26.94 61.72 -49.53
C LEU A 916 25.55 62.28 -49.17
N GLN A 917 24.99 63.16 -50.02
CA GLN A 917 23.64 63.69 -49.84
C GLN A 917 22.56 62.61 -49.96
N THR A 918 22.66 61.68 -50.92
CA THR A 918 21.73 60.53 -50.98
C THR A 918 21.83 59.65 -49.73
N LEU A 919 23.02 59.50 -49.16
CA LEU A 919 23.27 58.73 -47.93
C LEU A 919 22.63 59.41 -46.70
N TRP A 920 22.61 60.74 -46.64
CA TRP A 920 21.84 61.50 -45.63
C TRP A 920 20.34 61.21 -45.74
N CYS A 921 19.76 61.27 -46.94
CA CYS A 921 18.34 60.98 -47.16
C CYS A 921 17.97 59.53 -46.80
N ILE A 922 18.81 58.56 -47.18
CA ILE A 922 18.62 57.14 -46.81
C ILE A 922 18.66 56.98 -45.29
N THR A 923 19.66 57.58 -44.61
CA THR A 923 19.78 57.51 -43.14
C THR A 923 18.59 58.18 -42.43
N ALA A 924 18.08 59.29 -42.97
CA ALA A 924 16.89 59.95 -42.46
C ALA A 924 15.63 59.05 -42.60
N PHE A 925 15.49 58.35 -43.72
CA PHE A 925 14.38 57.43 -43.92
C PHE A 925 14.48 56.18 -43.02
N THR A 926 15.67 55.57 -42.87
CA THR A 926 15.86 54.38 -42.04
C THR A 926 15.71 54.67 -40.54
N THR A 927 16.02 55.89 -40.09
CA THR A 927 15.84 56.31 -38.69
C THR A 927 14.36 56.50 -38.34
N VAL A 928 13.59 57.20 -39.18
CA VAL A 928 12.14 57.39 -39.00
C VAL A 928 11.38 56.05 -39.04
N THR A 929 11.65 55.22 -40.05
CA THR A 929 11.03 53.88 -40.16
C THR A 929 11.42 52.97 -38.98
N SER A 930 12.64 53.07 -38.46
CA SER A 930 13.04 52.35 -37.25
C SER A 930 12.34 52.87 -35.98
N ALA A 931 12.17 54.18 -35.82
CA ALA A 931 11.40 54.75 -34.70
C ALA A 931 9.94 54.26 -34.71
N TYR A 932 9.29 54.28 -35.88
CA TYR A 932 7.96 53.73 -36.07
C TYR A 932 7.89 52.23 -35.77
N SER A 933 8.90 51.45 -36.19
CA SER A 933 9.00 50.01 -35.91
C SER A 933 8.97 49.72 -34.39
N TYR A 934 9.72 50.47 -33.58
CA TYR A 934 9.69 50.30 -32.12
C TYR A 934 8.38 50.76 -31.48
N TYR A 935 7.76 51.83 -31.98
CA TYR A 935 6.46 52.28 -31.49
C TYR A 935 5.37 51.21 -31.72
N HIS A 936 5.30 50.66 -32.94
CA HIS A 936 4.28 49.68 -33.32
C HIS A 936 4.51 48.28 -32.71
N TYR A 937 5.76 47.79 -32.68
CA TYR A 937 6.07 46.43 -32.21
C TYR A 937 6.53 46.37 -30.74
N GLY A 938 6.62 47.50 -30.02
CA GLY A 938 7.26 47.63 -28.70
C GLY A 938 6.80 46.65 -27.62
N ARG A 939 5.53 46.20 -27.65
CA ARG A 939 5.01 45.17 -26.71
C ARG A 939 5.51 43.76 -27.00
N LYS A 940 5.94 43.45 -28.22
CA LYS A 940 6.47 42.13 -28.64
C LYS A 940 8.00 42.07 -28.60
N THR A 941 8.69 43.21 -28.56
CA THR A 941 10.17 43.29 -28.53
C THR A 941 10.77 43.17 -27.13
N VAL A 942 9.98 43.36 -26.07
CA VAL A 942 10.40 43.20 -24.67
C VAL A 942 10.10 41.78 -24.20
N GLN A 943 11.14 40.98 -23.98
CA GLN A 943 11.01 39.67 -23.34
C GLN A 943 11.35 39.81 -21.85
N VAL A 944 10.32 39.84 -21.00
CA VAL A 944 10.51 39.82 -19.53
C VAL A 944 11.04 38.45 -19.14
N ILE A 945 12.24 38.43 -18.54
CA ILE A 945 12.83 37.20 -18.03
C ILE A 945 12.19 36.94 -16.68
N LYS A 946 11.20 36.05 -16.66
CA LYS A 946 10.75 35.43 -15.41
C LYS A 946 11.87 34.50 -14.96
N ASN A 947 12.62 34.90 -13.93
CA ASN A 947 13.49 33.98 -13.20
C ASN A 947 12.61 32.83 -12.68
N LYS A 948 12.84 31.63 -13.23
CA LYS A 948 12.44 30.37 -12.63
C LYS A 948 13.56 29.92 -11.69
#